data_AF-A0A8J4G8F0-F1
#
_entry.id   AF-A0A8J4G8F0-F1
#
_cell.length_a   1.000
_cell.length_b   1.000
_cell.length_c   1.000
_cell.angle_alpha   90.00
_cell.angle_beta   90.00
_cell.angle_gamma   90.00
#
_symmetry.space_group_name_H-M   'P 1'
#
loop_
_entity.id
_entity.type
_entity.pdbx_description
1 polymer ?
#
loop_
_entity_poly.entity_id
_entity_poly.type
_entity_poly.pdbx_seq_one_letter_code
_entity_poly.pdbx_strand_id
1 'polypeptide(L)'
;MTLDKVVDDNKTQPLQMFLVVAALAACGAAAWPFLLPFISGLSVIAIPGFIIAAVGFAFSGRQAQAQRSSAATSNESAATSQQLAVQPIVVRAVDPTEEVVVDGARILPHDPKLVEPLESPVAVVPTEATEVGISEAMDEPVVSVAAAINTAIVATETTAFEDATANQTPLVQPSVSEQLDKLFRERILFIDGAMGTQVQKYKLQEEDFRGERYAKHSHELKGNNDVLVITRPDVIGQIHMAYLEAGADIIETNTFNGTCISQADYELQADEEVALINRTAAQLAKKCVTDFLAANPGSGPRFVAGAIGPTNKTLSVSPSVENPAFRGITYDEVVDAYYKQMEALYEGGVDLFLVETIFDTLNAKAAIFALEKFFMDRGVRVPVLISGTIVDNSGRTLSGQTNEAFWNSVSHAKPMAVGLNCALGATDMLKYIANLSACAGCYVLCYPNAGLPNAMGGYDQKGEEMAEEIRPFCEAGLVNAIGGCCGTGPEHIAAIKAMASAYPPRKPPAIEPLMRISGLEPLNYKPDAANMRRTFLNIGERCNVAGSILFKKAIINNDYEKAVSIALQQVQQGADVLDINMDDGLIDGVAAMTRFVNLLVSDPEISRVPFMIDSSKFHIVEAGLKCSQGKCIVNSISLKEGEEAFCRQAEIVKRHGAAVVVMAFDEQGQAAGYVDKVRICCRAYKILVEQVGFNPQDIIFDPNILTIGTGLPEHNNYAVDFIRATREIKRLCPGAKISGGVSNIAFSFRGNEAVRRAFHSAFLHHACAAGMDMGIVNAAQVKEDVYEKVDKELLEYVEDVLLNRCENATERMLEFAATLEPKCKPTNVQRLNMQPAGPKITPRVNPIPKGFDPLAPDHDLPPIPAYKVCDEPLKESAVFDQLDKLFRERILFIDGAMGTQVQKYKLQEEDFRGERYAKHSHELKGNNDVLVITRPDVIGQIHMAYLEAGADIIETNTFNGTCISQADYELQ
;
A
#
# COMPACT_ATOMS: atom_id res chain seq x y z
N MET A 1 0.79 40.63 -41.63
CA MET A 1 1.27 40.76 -43.03
C MET A 1 2.25 39.63 -43.31
N THR A 2 2.30 39.14 -44.55
CA THR A 2 3.18 38.05 -44.99
C THR A 2 4.63 38.51 -45.17
N LEU A 3 5.59 37.62 -44.90
CA LEU A 3 6.93 37.65 -45.50
C LEU A 3 7.43 36.20 -45.64
N ASP A 4 8.02 35.89 -46.78
CA ASP A 4 8.30 34.54 -47.27
C ASP A 4 9.73 34.51 -47.87
N LYS A 5 10.46 33.39 -47.71
CA LYS A 5 11.72 33.00 -48.40
C LYS A 5 12.98 33.90 -48.39
N VAL A 6 14.00 33.45 -47.65
CA VAL A 6 15.42 33.20 -48.06
C VAL A 6 15.91 32.08 -47.11
N VAL A 7 16.30 30.85 -47.48
CA VAL A 7 17.24 30.27 -48.48
C VAL A 7 18.71 30.18 -47.99
N ASP A 8 18.99 29.01 -47.40
CA ASP A 8 20.22 28.18 -47.42
C ASP A 8 21.55 28.44 -46.67
N ASP A 9 22.17 27.28 -46.39
CA ASP A 9 23.59 26.90 -46.20
C ASP A 9 24.42 27.19 -44.91
N ASN A 10 24.41 26.17 -44.04
CA ASN A 10 25.57 25.41 -43.51
C ASN A 10 26.70 26.04 -42.62
N LYS A 11 26.90 25.33 -41.48
CA LYS A 11 28.14 25.06 -40.70
C LYS A 11 28.57 25.96 -39.51
N THR A 12 28.72 25.26 -38.38
CA THR A 12 29.64 25.46 -37.23
C THR A 12 29.37 26.54 -36.15
N GLN A 13 29.73 26.15 -34.92
CA GLN A 13 29.52 26.77 -33.60
C GLN A 13 30.63 27.80 -33.23
N PRO A 14 30.68 28.41 -32.01
CA PRO A 14 29.66 28.77 -30.99
C PRO A 14 29.78 30.26 -30.51
N LEU A 15 29.23 30.57 -29.32
CA LEU A 15 29.34 31.83 -28.53
C LEU A 15 28.65 33.09 -29.09
N GLN A 16 27.49 33.45 -28.51
CA GLN A 16 27.22 34.80 -27.95
C GLN A 16 25.87 34.84 -27.20
N MET A 17 25.86 34.47 -25.91
CA MET A 17 24.68 34.67 -25.04
C MET A 17 25.07 35.06 -23.60
N PHE A 18 26.14 35.83 -23.45
CA PHE A 18 26.75 36.18 -22.15
C PHE A 18 26.76 37.70 -21.85
N LEU A 19 25.98 38.49 -22.60
CA LEU A 19 26.14 39.96 -22.65
C LEU A 19 24.84 40.78 -22.52
N VAL A 20 23.71 40.13 -22.17
CA VAL A 20 22.44 40.82 -21.88
C VAL A 20 22.10 40.79 -20.38
N VAL A 21 22.34 39.66 -19.70
CA VAL A 21 22.05 39.49 -18.27
C VAL A 21 22.83 40.48 -17.38
N ALA A 22 24.04 40.87 -17.78
CA ALA A 22 24.88 41.82 -17.06
C ALA A 22 24.35 43.28 -17.06
N ALA A 23 23.39 43.62 -17.93
CA ALA A 23 22.92 45.00 -18.10
C ALA A 23 21.69 45.35 -17.23
N LEU A 24 20.91 44.36 -16.78
CA LEU A 24 19.67 44.58 -16.03
C LEU A 24 19.86 44.61 -14.49
N ALA A 25 21.01 44.18 -13.98
CA ALA A 25 21.32 44.18 -12.55
C ALA A 25 21.80 45.55 -12.00
N ALA A 26 21.76 46.62 -12.81
CA ALA A 26 22.53 47.86 -12.57
C ALA A 26 21.74 49.17 -12.74
N CYS A 27 20.42 49.19 -12.45
CA CYS A 27 19.65 50.43 -12.29
C CYS A 27 18.65 50.31 -11.13
N GLY A 28 18.78 51.16 -10.11
CA GLY A 28 17.98 51.12 -8.88
C GLY A 28 16.60 51.79 -8.97
N ALA A 29 15.88 51.80 -7.84
CA ALA A 29 14.49 52.24 -7.74
C ALA A 29 14.28 53.75 -8.01
N ALA A 30 14.06 54.11 -9.28
CA ALA A 30 13.77 55.49 -9.69
C ALA A 30 12.86 55.63 -10.94
N ALA A 31 11.99 54.65 -11.24
CA ALA A 31 11.19 54.64 -12.49
C ALA A 31 9.68 54.33 -12.34
N TRP A 32 9.21 54.00 -11.13
CA TRP A 32 7.85 53.46 -10.93
C TRP A 32 6.64 54.36 -11.33
N PRO A 33 6.70 55.71 -11.25
CA PRO A 33 5.52 56.55 -11.53
C PRO A 33 5.04 56.60 -13.00
N PHE A 34 5.88 56.22 -13.97
CA PHE A 34 5.62 56.52 -15.40
C PHE A 34 5.05 55.36 -16.23
N LEU A 35 4.87 54.17 -15.66
CA LEU A 35 4.31 52.99 -16.35
C LEU A 35 2.81 52.76 -16.11
N LEU A 36 2.20 53.46 -15.14
CA LEU A 36 0.80 53.25 -14.74
C LEU A 36 -0.28 53.42 -15.83
N PRO A 37 -0.16 54.29 -16.87
CA PRO A 37 -1.25 54.49 -17.83
C PRO A 37 -1.22 53.55 -19.06
N PHE A 38 -0.31 52.57 -19.12
CA PHE A 38 -0.24 51.60 -20.21
C PHE A 38 -0.72 50.17 -19.85
N ILE A 39 -1.12 49.94 -18.59
CA ILE A 39 -1.67 48.66 -18.12
C ILE A 39 -3.13 48.87 -17.67
N SER A 40 -3.97 49.31 -18.60
CA SER A 40 -5.40 49.61 -18.37
C SER A 40 -6.23 49.44 -19.64
N GLY A 41 -6.10 48.28 -20.30
CA GLY A 41 -6.70 48.05 -21.63
C GLY A 41 -6.91 46.59 -22.05
N LEU A 42 -6.82 45.63 -21.13
CA LEU A 42 -7.16 44.22 -21.38
C LEU A 42 -8.06 43.70 -20.26
N SER A 43 -9.29 43.32 -20.60
CA SER A 43 -10.27 42.77 -19.67
C SER A 43 -9.90 41.33 -19.31
N VAL A 44 -9.58 41.09 -18.04
CA VAL A 44 -9.40 39.73 -17.52
C VAL A 44 -10.78 39.09 -17.39
N ILE A 45 -11.02 38.04 -18.18
CA ILE A 45 -12.17 37.13 -17.98
C ILE A 45 -11.65 35.96 -17.14
N ALA A 46 -12.00 35.95 -15.85
CA ALA A 46 -11.73 34.81 -14.98
C ALA A 46 -12.65 33.64 -15.37
N ILE A 47 -12.08 32.43 -15.49
CA ILE A 47 -12.82 31.19 -15.71
C ILE A 47 -12.13 30.06 -14.90
N PRO A 48 -12.82 29.40 -13.96
CA PRO A 48 -12.28 28.22 -13.29
C PRO A 48 -12.31 27.02 -14.25
N GLY A 49 -11.17 26.70 -14.87
CA GLY A 49 -11.06 25.63 -15.87
C GLY A 49 -9.71 24.90 -15.93
N PHE A 50 -8.82 25.11 -14.96
CA PHE A 50 -7.41 24.73 -15.09
C PHE A 50 -7.16 23.20 -15.08
N ILE A 51 -8.00 22.42 -14.40
CA ILE A 51 -7.93 20.95 -14.39
C ILE A 51 -8.26 20.37 -15.78
N ILE A 52 -9.21 20.98 -16.51
CA ILE A 52 -9.57 20.57 -17.89
C ILE A 52 -8.50 21.03 -18.89
N ALA A 53 -7.91 22.22 -18.68
CA ALA A 53 -6.89 22.78 -19.57
C ALA A 53 -5.59 21.95 -19.61
N ALA A 54 -5.19 21.35 -18.48
CA ALA A 54 -4.00 20.49 -18.42
C ALA A 54 -4.12 19.25 -19.33
N VAL A 55 -5.30 18.61 -19.37
CA VAL A 55 -5.59 17.50 -20.29
C VAL A 55 -5.64 18.00 -21.74
N GLY A 56 -6.28 19.14 -21.99
CA GLY A 56 -6.44 19.71 -23.33
C GLY A 56 -5.11 20.04 -24.04
N PHE A 57 -4.13 20.61 -23.33
CA PHE A 57 -2.86 21.02 -23.93
C PHE A 57 -1.99 19.83 -24.42
N ALA A 58 -2.13 18.65 -23.81
CA ALA A 58 -1.43 17.44 -24.22
C ALA A 58 -1.84 16.95 -25.63
N PHE A 59 -3.13 17.14 -26.00
CA PHE A 59 -3.64 16.72 -27.31
C PHE A 59 -3.14 17.60 -28.46
N SER A 60 -3.08 18.93 -28.28
CA SER A 60 -2.54 19.84 -29.29
C SER A 60 -1.04 19.67 -29.52
N GLY A 61 -0.28 19.37 -28.46
CA GLY A 61 1.18 19.19 -28.54
C GLY A 61 1.61 18.02 -29.44
N ARG A 62 0.88 16.89 -29.40
CA ARG A 62 1.24 15.69 -30.17
C ARG A 62 0.80 15.72 -31.64
N GLN A 63 -0.29 16.40 -32.00
CA GLN A 63 -0.68 16.53 -33.42
C GLN A 63 0.33 17.34 -34.25
N ALA A 64 0.96 18.37 -33.66
CA ALA A 64 1.99 19.17 -34.34
C ALA A 64 3.24 18.37 -34.74
N GLN A 65 3.50 17.23 -34.07
CA GLN A 65 4.68 16.39 -34.34
C GLN A 65 4.40 15.28 -35.36
N ALA A 66 3.12 14.93 -35.59
CA ALA A 66 2.71 13.89 -36.54
C ALA A 66 2.68 14.35 -38.02
N GLN A 67 2.81 15.65 -38.29
CA GLN A 67 2.84 16.22 -39.66
C GLN A 67 4.25 16.64 -40.13
N ARG A 68 5.32 16.19 -39.46
CA ARG A 68 6.73 16.48 -39.83
C ARG A 68 7.59 15.22 -40.04
N SER A 69 7.02 14.18 -40.63
CA SER A 69 7.71 12.91 -40.93
C SER A 69 7.35 12.28 -42.29
N SER A 70 6.85 13.08 -43.25
CA SER A 70 6.36 12.59 -44.56
C SER A 70 7.03 13.27 -45.78
N ALA A 71 8.36 13.29 -45.82
CA ALA A 71 9.12 13.68 -47.01
C ALA A 71 10.54 13.06 -47.00
N ALA A 72 10.97 12.51 -48.14
CA ALA A 72 12.27 11.84 -48.39
C ALA A 72 12.53 10.54 -47.59
N THR A 73 13.09 9.46 -48.15
CA THR A 73 13.45 9.17 -49.56
C THR A 73 13.38 7.65 -49.83
N SER A 74 13.23 7.27 -51.10
CA SER A 74 13.25 5.89 -51.58
C SER A 74 14.67 5.30 -51.65
N ASN A 75 14.80 3.97 -51.56
CA ASN A 75 15.52 3.12 -52.54
C ASN A 75 15.28 1.62 -52.27
N GLU A 76 15.78 0.76 -53.16
CA GLU A 76 15.18 -0.54 -53.49
C GLU A 76 15.92 -1.78 -52.96
N SER A 77 15.16 -2.89 -52.87
CA SER A 77 15.63 -4.30 -52.93
C SER A 77 16.42 -4.86 -51.73
N ALA A 78 16.41 -6.16 -51.43
CA ALA A 78 15.64 -7.28 -52.00
C ALA A 78 15.15 -8.22 -50.87
N ALA A 79 13.89 -8.66 -50.93
CA ALA A 79 13.35 -9.65 -50.00
C ALA A 79 13.56 -11.07 -50.56
N THR A 80 14.17 -11.96 -49.77
CA THR A 80 14.20 -13.40 -50.08
C THR A 80 12.98 -14.06 -49.45
N SER A 81 12.15 -14.70 -50.25
CA SER A 81 10.88 -15.26 -49.81
C SER A 81 11.01 -16.68 -49.24
N GLN A 82 10.58 -16.86 -47.98
CA GLN A 82 10.07 -18.14 -47.49
C GLN A 82 8.64 -17.96 -47.01
N GLN A 83 7.70 -18.63 -47.69
CA GLN A 83 6.32 -18.69 -47.28
C GLN A 83 6.17 -19.75 -46.18
N LEU A 84 5.72 -19.36 -44.99
CA LEU A 84 5.05 -20.28 -44.08
C LEU A 84 3.54 -20.14 -44.30
N ALA A 85 2.91 -21.21 -44.76
CA ALA A 85 1.50 -21.22 -45.10
C ALA A 85 0.64 -21.20 -43.82
N VAL A 86 -0.22 -20.18 -43.70
CA VAL A 86 -1.28 -20.17 -42.68
C VAL A 86 -2.30 -21.24 -43.05
N GLN A 87 -2.38 -22.32 -42.29
CA GLN A 87 -3.54 -23.22 -42.32
C GLN A 87 -4.61 -22.74 -41.34
N PRO A 88 -5.91 -22.84 -41.68
CA PRO A 88 -6.98 -22.44 -40.78
C PRO A 88 -7.08 -23.41 -39.59
N ILE A 89 -7.17 -22.87 -38.38
CA ILE A 89 -7.46 -23.66 -37.19
C ILE A 89 -8.94 -24.07 -37.24
N VAL A 90 -9.19 -25.29 -37.73
CA VAL A 90 -10.51 -25.93 -37.66
C VAL A 90 -10.70 -26.45 -36.24
N VAL A 91 -11.48 -25.74 -35.43
CA VAL A 91 -11.90 -26.20 -34.10
C VAL A 91 -12.85 -27.39 -34.30
N ARG A 92 -12.34 -28.61 -34.13
CA ARG A 92 -13.16 -29.80 -33.92
C ARG A 92 -13.48 -29.93 -32.43
N ALA A 93 -14.76 -30.07 -32.11
CA ALA A 93 -15.16 -30.64 -30.83
C ALA A 93 -14.61 -32.07 -30.71
N VAL A 94 -14.18 -32.46 -29.51
CA VAL A 94 -13.72 -33.81 -29.20
C VAL A 94 -14.81 -34.53 -28.41
N ASP A 95 -15.16 -35.73 -28.87
CA ASP A 95 -16.15 -36.61 -28.27
C ASP A 95 -15.54 -37.31 -27.03
N PRO A 96 -16.17 -37.28 -25.84
CA PRO A 96 -15.58 -37.81 -24.62
C PRO A 96 -15.76 -39.34 -24.46
N THR A 97 -15.49 -40.14 -25.51
CA THR A 97 -15.73 -41.60 -25.51
C THR A 97 -14.66 -42.47 -26.20
N GLU A 98 -13.39 -42.42 -25.76
CA GLU A 98 -12.40 -43.46 -26.13
C GLU A 98 -11.36 -43.73 -25.01
N GLU A 99 -11.00 -45.01 -24.80
CA GLU A 99 -10.07 -45.45 -23.73
C GLU A 99 -8.60 -45.47 -24.20
N VAL A 100 -7.66 -45.19 -23.28
CA VAL A 100 -6.22 -45.49 -23.46
C VAL A 100 -5.70 -46.25 -22.25
N VAL A 101 -5.04 -47.39 -22.49
CA VAL A 101 -4.54 -48.30 -21.45
C VAL A 101 -3.01 -48.35 -21.47
N VAL A 102 -2.39 -48.07 -20.32
CA VAL A 102 -0.98 -48.39 -20.01
C VAL A 102 -0.91 -48.84 -18.54
N ASP A 103 0.02 -49.74 -18.21
CA ASP A 103 0.40 -50.17 -16.85
C ASP A 103 -0.70 -50.72 -15.91
N GLY A 104 -1.56 -51.58 -16.46
CA GLY A 104 -1.76 -52.91 -15.84
C GLY A 104 -2.63 -53.04 -14.59
N ALA A 105 -3.25 -51.97 -14.07
CA ALA A 105 -4.20 -52.05 -12.96
C ALA A 105 -5.47 -51.21 -13.22
N ARG A 106 -6.65 -51.77 -12.92
CA ARG A 106 -7.95 -51.08 -13.04
C ARG A 106 -8.33 -50.40 -11.72
N ILE A 107 -8.73 -49.14 -11.77
CA ILE A 107 -9.55 -48.47 -10.75
C ILE A 107 -10.63 -47.64 -11.47
N LEU A 108 -11.88 -47.68 -10.98
CA LEU A 108 -13.00 -46.88 -11.46
C LEU A 108 -13.41 -45.83 -10.40
N PRO A 109 -14.00 -44.68 -10.78
CA PRO A 109 -14.31 -43.58 -9.86
C PRO A 109 -15.73 -43.61 -9.27
N HIS A 110 -15.89 -42.90 -8.13
CA HIS A 110 -17.14 -42.46 -7.45
C HIS A 110 -18.06 -43.52 -6.78
N ASP A 111 -18.21 -43.44 -5.45
CA ASP A 111 -19.37 -42.79 -4.77
C ASP A 111 -19.14 -42.77 -3.22
N PRO A 112 -19.11 -41.60 -2.54
CA PRO A 112 -18.74 -41.54 -1.11
C PRO A 112 -19.94 -41.70 -0.16
N LYS A 113 -20.43 -42.94 0.08
CA LYS A 113 -21.39 -43.23 1.16
C LYS A 113 -21.19 -44.57 1.91
N LEU A 114 -21.16 -44.44 3.24
CA LEU A 114 -21.45 -45.44 4.30
C LEU A 114 -20.41 -46.51 4.66
N VAL A 115 -20.54 -46.98 5.92
CA VAL A 115 -19.97 -48.18 6.57
C VAL A 115 -18.53 -48.11 7.10
N GLU A 116 -18.39 -47.54 8.30
CA GLU A 116 -17.61 -48.14 9.41
C GLU A 116 -18.38 -49.33 10.03
N PRO A 117 -17.78 -50.15 10.93
CA PRO A 117 -16.36 -50.49 11.13
C PRO A 117 -16.14 -52.02 11.11
N LEU A 118 -14.92 -52.52 11.38
CA LEU A 118 -14.73 -53.81 12.08
C LEU A 118 -13.31 -54.02 12.67
N GLU A 119 -13.35 -54.48 13.92
CA GLU A 119 -12.37 -55.03 14.87
C GLU A 119 -11.00 -55.58 14.40
N SER A 120 -10.04 -55.51 15.33
CA SER A 120 -8.73 -56.18 15.29
C SER A 120 -8.74 -57.53 16.02
N PRO A 121 -7.68 -58.35 15.86
CA PRO A 121 -7.29 -59.22 16.97
C PRO A 121 -5.77 -59.29 17.25
N VAL A 122 -5.40 -58.84 18.45
CA VAL A 122 -4.56 -59.52 19.48
C VAL A 122 -3.36 -60.39 19.04
N ALA A 123 -2.15 -59.99 19.46
CA ALA A 123 -1.12 -60.79 20.20
C ALA A 123 0.28 -60.13 20.12
N VAL A 124 1.26 -60.29 21.04
CA VAL A 124 1.32 -60.70 22.48
C VAL A 124 2.65 -60.13 23.05
N VAL A 125 2.73 -59.80 24.35
CA VAL A 125 3.96 -59.28 25.03
C VAL A 125 4.81 -60.44 25.58
N PRO A 126 6.16 -60.30 25.70
CA PRO A 126 6.77 -60.19 27.05
C PRO A 126 8.01 -59.25 27.10
N THR A 127 8.02 -58.20 27.93
CA THR A 127 8.64 -58.04 29.30
C THR A 127 10.17 -57.98 29.39
N GLU A 128 10.69 -56.89 29.97
CA GLU A 128 11.74 -56.76 31.03
C GLU A 128 12.37 -55.33 30.99
N ALA A 129 12.91 -54.70 32.05
CA ALA A 129 12.64 -54.63 33.51
C ALA A 129 13.62 -53.60 34.15
N THR A 130 13.39 -53.16 35.42
CA THR A 130 14.21 -52.20 36.25
C THR A 130 14.20 -50.74 35.74
N GLU A 131 13.82 -49.68 36.49
CA GLU A 131 14.13 -49.16 37.86
C GLU A 131 15.52 -48.45 37.94
N VAL A 132 15.75 -47.32 38.66
CA VAL A 132 15.28 -46.86 40.00
C VAL A 132 15.27 -45.30 40.15
N GLY A 133 14.38 -44.74 41.00
CA GLY A 133 14.61 -43.48 41.78
C GLY A 133 13.99 -42.17 41.22
N ILE A 134 13.04 -41.41 41.80
CA ILE A 134 12.44 -41.19 43.15
C ILE A 134 12.98 -39.95 43.94
N SER A 135 12.17 -38.88 43.98
CA SER A 135 11.84 -38.02 45.15
C SER A 135 10.70 -37.06 44.74
N GLU A 136 9.44 -37.23 45.18
CA GLU A 136 8.83 -36.74 46.45
C GLU A 136 8.53 -35.21 46.50
N ALA A 137 7.38 -34.71 46.99
CA ALA A 137 6.07 -35.33 47.32
C ALA A 137 4.96 -34.26 47.61
N MET A 138 3.69 -34.73 47.78
CA MET A 138 2.54 -34.10 48.49
C MET A 138 1.84 -32.86 47.84
N ASP A 139 0.51 -32.67 47.89
CA ASP A 139 -0.60 -33.49 48.45
C ASP A 139 -1.97 -33.23 47.73
N GLU A 140 -2.94 -34.16 47.90
CA GLU A 140 -4.38 -34.10 47.49
C GLU A 140 -5.26 -34.44 48.74
N PRO A 141 -6.59 -34.83 48.75
CA PRO A 141 -7.64 -35.04 47.72
C PRO A 141 -8.83 -34.00 47.84
N VAL A 142 -10.15 -34.14 47.56
CA VAL A 142 -11.15 -35.26 47.50
C VAL A 142 -12.36 -35.00 46.55
N VAL A 143 -12.46 -35.81 45.50
CA VAL A 143 -13.62 -36.61 44.99
C VAL A 143 -15.10 -36.14 45.20
N SER A 144 -15.83 -35.93 44.10
CA SER A 144 -16.92 -36.83 43.59
C SER A 144 -17.51 -36.31 42.27
N VAL A 145 -17.90 -37.05 41.20
CA VAL A 145 -18.07 -38.48 40.79
C VAL A 145 -19.53 -38.84 40.43
N ALA A 146 -19.68 -39.59 39.32
CA ALA A 146 -20.90 -40.19 38.71
C ALA A 146 -21.74 -39.28 37.79
N ALA A 147 -22.36 -39.77 36.70
CA ALA A 147 -22.15 -40.99 35.89
C ALA A 147 -22.87 -40.83 34.52
N ALA A 148 -22.53 -41.67 33.53
CA ALA A 148 -23.11 -41.65 32.17
C ALA A 148 -24.13 -42.79 31.94
N ILE A 149 -24.79 -42.78 30.75
CA ILE A 149 -25.33 -43.89 29.92
C ILE A 149 -26.80 -43.68 29.45
N ASN A 150 -26.99 -43.73 28.11
CA ASN A 150 -28.11 -44.17 27.24
C ASN A 150 -29.60 -43.85 27.64
N THR A 151 -30.57 -43.72 26.74
CA THR A 151 -30.82 -44.47 25.48
C THR A 151 -31.79 -43.70 24.55
N ALA A 152 -31.78 -43.98 23.24
CA ALA A 152 -32.75 -43.45 22.26
C ALA A 152 -34.00 -44.35 22.09
N ILE A 153 -35.06 -43.85 21.43
CA ILE A 153 -35.96 -44.55 20.46
C ILE A 153 -37.03 -43.57 19.91
N VAL A 154 -37.80 -43.98 18.89
CA VAL A 154 -38.43 -43.12 17.86
C VAL A 154 -39.97 -43.29 17.75
N ALA A 155 -40.64 -42.26 17.21
CA ALA A 155 -42.00 -42.19 16.63
C ALA A 155 -43.26 -42.16 17.53
N THR A 156 -44.13 -41.18 17.27
CA THR A 156 -45.43 -41.39 16.58
C THR A 156 -46.02 -40.04 16.09
N GLU A 157 -47.11 -40.05 15.31
CA GLU A 157 -47.51 -38.97 14.38
C GLU A 157 -48.81 -38.21 14.75
N THR A 158 -49.11 -37.16 13.96
CA THR A 158 -50.44 -36.54 13.69
C THR A 158 -51.17 -35.74 14.77
N THR A 159 -51.15 -34.40 14.63
CA THR A 159 -52.29 -33.47 14.32
C THR A 159 -52.03 -32.05 14.87
N ALA A 160 -52.63 -30.94 14.41
CA ALA A 160 -52.96 -30.47 13.05
C ALA A 160 -53.53 -29.02 13.16
N PHE A 161 -52.94 -28.07 12.42
CA PHE A 161 -53.39 -26.67 12.18
C PHE A 161 -53.38 -25.63 13.33
N GLU A 162 -52.92 -24.42 12.94
CA GLU A 162 -53.08 -23.07 13.54
C GLU A 162 -52.55 -22.85 14.99
N ASP A 163 -51.94 -21.72 15.33
CA ASP A 163 -51.89 -20.38 14.70
C ASP A 163 -50.45 -19.80 14.63
N ALA A 164 -50.23 -18.71 13.89
CA ALA A 164 -48.90 -18.20 13.54
C ALA A 164 -48.61 -16.76 14.05
N THR A 165 -47.80 -16.64 15.11
CA THR A 165 -47.09 -15.40 15.47
C THR A 165 -45.62 -15.70 15.82
N ALA A 166 -44.71 -14.78 15.53
CA ALA A 166 -43.29 -15.07 15.42
C ALA A 166 -42.49 -14.85 16.72
N ASN A 167 -41.66 -15.83 17.08
CA ASN A 167 -40.47 -15.56 17.91
C ASN A 167 -39.41 -14.88 17.04
N GLN A 168 -39.15 -13.59 17.30
CA GLN A 168 -37.94 -12.91 16.83
C GLN A 168 -37.11 -12.48 18.03
N THR A 169 -35.94 -13.09 18.18
CA THR A 169 -34.94 -12.66 19.17
C THR A 169 -34.45 -11.26 18.82
N PRO A 170 -34.30 -10.33 19.78
CA PRO A 170 -33.76 -9.00 19.51
C PRO A 170 -32.37 -9.08 18.87
N LEU A 171 -32.24 -8.46 17.69
CA LEU A 171 -30.98 -8.40 16.95
C LEU A 171 -30.12 -7.26 17.51
N VAL A 172 -28.83 -7.55 17.73
CA VAL A 172 -27.81 -6.51 17.86
C VAL A 172 -27.83 -5.66 16.59
N GLN A 173 -27.67 -4.34 16.73
CA GLN A 173 -27.40 -3.45 15.60
C GLN A 173 -25.98 -3.75 15.09
N PRO A 174 -25.79 -4.39 13.91
CA PRO A 174 -24.44 -4.61 13.37
C PRO A 174 -23.73 -3.29 13.12
N SER A 175 -22.40 -3.28 13.28
CA SER A 175 -21.57 -2.12 12.98
C SER A 175 -21.72 -1.70 11.51
N VAL A 176 -21.38 -0.45 11.18
CA VAL A 176 -21.37 0.04 9.79
C VAL A 176 -20.55 -0.87 8.87
N SER A 177 -19.43 -1.40 9.37
CA SER A 177 -18.57 -2.33 8.62
C SER A 177 -19.29 -3.64 8.27
N GLU A 178 -19.96 -4.26 9.25
CA GLU A 178 -20.75 -5.48 9.05
C GLU A 178 -22.00 -5.24 8.19
N GLN A 179 -22.64 -4.07 8.31
CA GLN A 179 -23.76 -3.68 7.45
C GLN A 179 -23.33 -3.59 5.99
N LEU A 180 -22.24 -2.88 5.70
CA LEU A 180 -21.71 -2.73 4.34
C LEU A 180 -21.21 -4.07 3.79
N ASP A 181 -20.44 -4.84 4.55
CA ASP A 181 -19.95 -6.17 4.12
C ASP A 181 -21.10 -7.14 3.81
N LYS A 182 -22.15 -7.18 4.65
CA LYS A 182 -23.37 -7.94 4.37
C LYS A 182 -24.02 -7.47 3.07
N LEU A 183 -24.24 -6.16 2.93
CA LEU A 183 -24.91 -5.58 1.77
C LEU A 183 -24.16 -5.83 0.46
N PHE A 184 -22.82 -5.69 0.45
CA PHE A 184 -21.95 -5.98 -0.70
C PHE A 184 -21.95 -7.45 -1.14
N ARG A 185 -22.28 -8.39 -0.22
CA ARG A 185 -22.47 -9.83 -0.53
C ARG A 185 -23.87 -10.13 -1.05
N GLU A 186 -24.88 -9.41 -0.57
CA GLU A 186 -26.29 -9.65 -0.91
C GLU A 186 -26.71 -9.01 -2.25
N ARG A 187 -26.20 -7.81 -2.58
CA ARG A 187 -26.59 -7.07 -3.80
C ARG A 187 -25.52 -6.09 -4.27
N ILE A 188 -25.72 -5.54 -5.47
CA ILE A 188 -25.01 -4.32 -5.91
C ILE A 188 -25.52 -3.12 -5.10
N LEU A 189 -24.59 -2.25 -4.67
CA LEU A 189 -24.89 -1.00 -3.97
C LEU A 189 -24.75 0.22 -4.90
N PHE A 190 -25.45 1.29 -4.57
CA PHE A 190 -25.47 2.50 -5.37
C PHE A 190 -24.77 3.65 -4.65
N ILE A 191 -23.73 4.20 -5.28
CA ILE A 191 -23.12 5.48 -4.89
C ILE A 191 -23.90 6.59 -5.64
N ASP A 192 -23.88 7.82 -5.15
CA ASP A 192 -24.55 8.95 -5.80
C ASP A 192 -23.82 9.45 -7.07
N GLY A 193 -24.25 10.61 -7.56
CA GLY A 193 -23.71 11.26 -8.76
C GLY A 193 -22.95 12.54 -8.43
N ALA A 194 -22.23 13.10 -9.40
CA ALA A 194 -21.36 14.25 -9.16
C ALA A 194 -22.10 15.49 -8.59
N MET A 195 -21.74 15.86 -7.36
CA MET A 195 -22.20 17.07 -6.66
C MET A 195 -21.95 18.34 -7.49
N GLY A 196 -20.72 18.54 -7.98
CA GLY A 196 -20.33 19.77 -8.69
C GLY A 196 -21.16 20.09 -9.93
N THR A 197 -21.55 19.08 -10.73
CA THR A 197 -22.41 19.30 -11.90
C THR A 197 -23.88 19.52 -11.55
N GLN A 198 -24.34 19.10 -10.36
CA GLN A 198 -25.67 19.49 -9.87
C GLN A 198 -25.66 20.94 -9.34
N VAL A 199 -24.64 21.35 -8.57
CA VAL A 199 -24.47 22.75 -8.11
C VAL A 199 -24.49 23.73 -9.28
N GLN A 200 -23.86 23.40 -10.42
CA GLN A 200 -23.89 24.22 -11.63
C GLN A 200 -25.31 24.46 -12.19
N LYS A 201 -26.27 23.54 -11.99
CA LYS A 201 -27.67 23.73 -12.42
C LYS A 201 -28.34 24.92 -11.71
N TYR A 202 -27.92 25.25 -10.48
CA TYR A 202 -28.46 26.37 -9.68
C TYR A 202 -27.93 27.76 -10.10
N LYS A 203 -26.85 27.83 -10.89
CA LYS A 203 -26.27 29.09 -11.42
C LYS A 203 -25.92 30.13 -10.35
N LEU A 204 -25.36 29.67 -9.24
CA LEU A 204 -24.93 30.48 -8.10
C LEU A 204 -23.91 31.57 -8.50
N GLN A 205 -23.96 32.71 -7.81
CA GLN A 205 -23.04 33.84 -8.00
C GLN A 205 -22.09 33.99 -6.81
N GLU A 206 -21.13 34.91 -6.89
CA GLU A 206 -20.07 35.09 -5.89
C GLU A 206 -20.65 35.39 -4.48
N GLU A 207 -21.78 36.07 -4.43
CA GLU A 207 -22.54 36.35 -3.22
C GLU A 207 -23.05 35.07 -2.52
N ASP A 208 -23.41 34.03 -3.28
CA ASP A 208 -23.83 32.72 -2.75
C ASP A 208 -22.64 31.94 -2.15
N PHE A 209 -21.47 32.01 -2.79
CA PHE A 209 -20.23 31.37 -2.28
C PHE A 209 -19.66 32.12 -1.07
N ARG A 210 -20.03 33.39 -0.86
CA ARG A 210 -19.65 34.17 0.34
C ARG A 210 -20.59 33.98 1.51
N GLY A 211 -21.90 33.99 1.25
CA GLY A 211 -22.92 34.08 2.29
C GLY A 211 -22.67 35.25 3.25
N GLU A 212 -23.12 35.13 4.51
CA GLU A 212 -22.84 36.13 5.54
C GLU A 212 -21.42 36.02 6.11
N ARG A 213 -20.87 34.80 6.25
CA ARG A 213 -19.57 34.53 6.89
C ARG A 213 -18.41 35.17 6.11
N TYR A 214 -18.36 34.99 4.80
CA TYR A 214 -17.24 35.42 3.95
C TYR A 214 -17.57 36.68 3.13
N ALA A 215 -18.61 37.44 3.53
CA ALA A 215 -19.04 38.68 2.87
C ALA A 215 -17.94 39.76 2.71
N LYS A 216 -16.86 39.67 3.51
CA LYS A 216 -15.70 40.59 3.48
C LYS A 216 -14.40 39.93 3.04
N HIS A 217 -14.43 38.69 2.54
CA HIS A 217 -13.24 37.92 2.17
C HIS A 217 -12.45 38.56 1.02
N SER A 218 -11.12 38.43 1.03
CA SER A 218 -10.21 39.12 0.10
C SER A 218 -10.25 38.58 -1.33
N HIS A 219 -10.50 37.28 -1.50
CA HIS A 219 -10.46 36.59 -2.79
C HIS A 219 -11.83 36.11 -3.27
N GLU A 220 -11.94 35.77 -4.56
CA GLU A 220 -13.14 35.19 -5.16
C GLU A 220 -13.36 33.77 -4.62
N LEU A 221 -14.58 33.44 -4.18
CA LEU A 221 -14.92 32.09 -3.68
C LEU A 221 -15.71 31.25 -4.69
N LYS A 222 -16.20 31.86 -5.77
CA LYS A 222 -16.94 31.20 -6.84
C LYS A 222 -16.19 30.02 -7.44
N GLY A 223 -16.79 28.84 -7.31
CA GLY A 223 -16.22 27.56 -7.76
C GLY A 223 -15.63 26.71 -6.64
N ASN A 224 -15.42 27.27 -5.44
CA ASN A 224 -15.14 26.51 -4.23
C ASN A 224 -16.44 25.83 -3.74
N ASN A 225 -16.87 24.78 -4.43
CA ASN A 225 -18.16 24.12 -4.14
C ASN A 225 -18.24 23.63 -2.69
N ASP A 226 -17.12 23.24 -2.10
CA ASP A 226 -16.97 22.78 -0.72
C ASP A 226 -17.48 23.81 0.30
N VAL A 227 -17.27 25.12 0.09
CA VAL A 227 -17.73 26.17 1.01
C VAL A 227 -19.27 26.30 1.07
N LEU A 228 -19.98 25.80 0.05
CA LEU A 228 -21.44 25.89 -0.03
C LEU A 228 -22.15 25.07 1.06
N VAL A 229 -21.47 24.15 1.74
CA VAL A 229 -22.05 23.48 2.93
C VAL A 229 -22.28 24.44 4.09
N ILE A 230 -21.56 25.56 4.11
CA ILE A 230 -21.70 26.64 5.10
C ILE A 230 -22.63 27.73 4.57
N THR A 231 -22.47 28.15 3.30
CA THR A 231 -23.14 29.36 2.77
C THR A 231 -24.47 29.07 2.06
N ARG A 232 -24.63 27.89 1.45
CA ARG A 232 -25.85 27.40 0.78
C ARG A 232 -26.18 25.93 1.15
N PRO A 233 -26.29 25.59 2.45
CA PRO A 233 -26.64 24.23 2.89
C PRO A 233 -28.01 23.78 2.37
N ASP A 234 -28.88 24.73 2.00
CA ASP A 234 -30.16 24.46 1.34
C ASP A 234 -29.99 23.82 -0.05
N VAL A 235 -28.96 24.21 -0.80
CA VAL A 235 -28.66 23.65 -2.14
C VAL A 235 -28.01 22.28 -2.00
N ILE A 236 -26.98 22.16 -1.16
CA ILE A 236 -26.26 20.90 -0.98
C ILE A 236 -27.16 19.82 -0.36
N GLY A 237 -28.00 20.20 0.61
CA GLY A 237 -29.01 19.30 1.19
C GLY A 237 -30.06 18.84 0.18
N GLN A 238 -30.54 19.70 -0.72
CA GLN A 238 -31.43 19.31 -1.81
C GLN A 238 -30.78 18.27 -2.75
N ILE A 239 -29.49 18.43 -3.07
CA ILE A 239 -28.78 17.53 -3.97
C ILE A 239 -28.61 16.14 -3.31
N HIS A 240 -28.19 16.07 -2.04
CA HIS A 240 -28.12 14.80 -1.31
C HIS A 240 -29.49 14.10 -1.21
N MET A 241 -30.55 14.85 -0.87
CA MET A 241 -31.91 14.29 -0.82
C MET A 241 -32.36 13.73 -2.17
N ALA A 242 -32.12 14.45 -3.26
CA ALA A 242 -32.47 13.98 -4.60
C ALA A 242 -31.73 12.68 -5.00
N TYR A 243 -30.47 12.49 -4.57
CA TYR A 243 -29.75 11.23 -4.79
C TYR A 243 -30.26 10.08 -3.90
N LEU A 244 -30.61 10.36 -2.64
CA LEU A 244 -31.25 9.37 -1.76
C LEU A 244 -32.63 8.93 -2.30
N GLU A 245 -33.41 9.87 -2.85
CA GLU A 245 -34.70 9.62 -3.52
C GLU A 245 -34.55 8.84 -4.84
N ALA A 246 -33.51 9.14 -5.64
CA ALA A 246 -33.12 8.30 -6.79
C ALA A 246 -32.62 6.90 -6.37
N GLY A 247 -32.32 6.72 -5.08
CA GLY A 247 -32.01 5.43 -4.49
C GLY A 247 -30.53 5.14 -4.32
N ALA A 248 -29.66 6.14 -4.25
CA ALA A 248 -28.31 5.96 -3.73
C ALA A 248 -28.36 5.29 -2.33
N ASP A 249 -27.45 4.35 -2.09
CA ASP A 249 -27.23 3.69 -0.79
C ASP A 249 -26.14 4.39 0.02
N ILE A 250 -25.14 4.93 -0.69
CA ILE A 250 -24.02 5.72 -0.17
C ILE A 250 -24.12 7.10 -0.83
N ILE A 251 -23.98 8.17 -0.04
CA ILE A 251 -23.79 9.54 -0.56
C ILE A 251 -22.41 10.09 -0.16
N GLU A 252 -21.76 10.78 -1.09
CA GLU A 252 -20.46 11.43 -0.86
C GLU A 252 -20.62 12.80 -0.19
N THR A 253 -19.75 13.14 0.78
CA THR A 253 -19.71 14.50 1.35
C THR A 253 -19.16 15.50 0.33
N ASN A 254 -19.69 16.72 0.32
CA ASN A 254 -19.19 17.82 -0.51
C ASN A 254 -17.86 18.39 0.03
N THR A 255 -16.79 17.58 -0.06
CA THR A 255 -15.47 17.81 0.57
C THR A 255 -14.28 17.42 -0.33
N PHE A 256 -14.48 17.32 -1.64
CA PHE A 256 -13.46 16.97 -2.63
C PHE A 256 -12.17 17.81 -2.51
N ASN A 257 -12.31 19.09 -2.17
CA ASN A 257 -11.24 20.06 -1.95
C ASN A 257 -11.12 20.45 -0.47
N GLY A 258 -11.63 19.64 0.45
CA GLY A 258 -11.63 19.86 1.91
C GLY A 258 -10.26 19.73 2.58
N THR A 259 -9.16 20.09 1.90
CA THR A 259 -7.80 20.12 2.45
C THR A 259 -7.28 21.56 2.48
N CYS A 260 -6.40 21.89 3.42
CA CYS A 260 -5.71 23.19 3.42
C CYS A 260 -4.96 23.46 2.11
N ILE A 261 -4.46 22.41 1.44
CA ILE A 261 -3.76 22.46 0.15
C ILE A 261 -4.65 23.01 -0.97
N SER A 262 -5.87 22.51 -1.11
CA SER A 262 -6.81 23.02 -2.13
C SER A 262 -7.49 24.32 -1.70
N GLN A 263 -7.82 24.48 -0.41
CA GLN A 263 -8.44 25.71 0.11
C GLN A 263 -7.48 26.92 0.08
N ALA A 264 -6.16 26.71 -0.08
CA ALA A 264 -5.18 27.79 -0.29
C ALA A 264 -5.41 28.57 -1.58
N ASP A 265 -5.97 27.97 -2.63
CA ASP A 265 -6.32 28.68 -3.87
C ASP A 265 -7.47 29.71 -3.65
N TYR A 266 -8.14 29.65 -2.50
CA TYR A 266 -9.26 30.49 -2.09
C TYR A 266 -8.98 31.34 -0.83
N GLU A 267 -7.75 31.36 -0.30
CA GLU A 267 -7.41 31.94 1.02
C GLU A 267 -8.20 31.35 2.22
N LEU A 268 -8.65 30.08 2.15
CA LEU A 268 -9.36 29.38 3.23
C LEU A 268 -8.55 28.22 3.86
N GLN A 269 -7.22 28.22 3.71
CA GLN A 269 -6.32 27.16 4.17
C GLN A 269 -6.12 27.08 5.70
N ALA A 270 -6.76 27.94 6.49
CA ALA A 270 -6.66 27.89 7.95
C ALA A 270 -7.29 26.61 8.51
N ASP A 271 -6.64 25.99 9.49
CA ASP A 271 -7.07 24.69 10.05
C ASP A 271 -8.52 24.73 10.56
N GLU A 272 -8.95 25.87 11.13
CA GLU A 272 -10.30 26.07 11.65
C GLU A 272 -11.36 26.16 10.53
N GLU A 273 -11.05 26.77 9.40
CA GLU A 273 -11.97 26.84 8.24
C GLU A 273 -12.03 25.48 7.52
N VAL A 274 -10.89 24.80 7.35
CA VAL A 274 -10.82 23.46 6.78
C VAL A 274 -11.60 22.46 7.64
N ALA A 275 -11.43 22.52 8.97
CA ALA A 275 -12.21 21.68 9.90
C ALA A 275 -13.70 22.04 9.88
N LEU A 276 -14.05 23.33 9.80
CA LEU A 276 -15.44 23.78 9.71
C LEU A 276 -16.12 23.27 8.44
N ILE A 277 -15.49 23.38 7.27
CA ILE A 277 -16.03 22.89 5.99
C ILE A 277 -16.33 21.39 6.08
N ASN A 278 -15.34 20.58 6.45
CA ASN A 278 -15.49 19.12 6.48
C ASN A 278 -16.51 18.64 7.52
N ARG A 279 -16.45 19.18 8.76
CA ARG A 279 -17.37 18.81 9.83
C ARG A 279 -18.81 19.20 9.47
N THR A 280 -19.01 20.38 8.87
CA THR A 280 -20.34 20.84 8.41
C THR A 280 -20.87 20.00 7.25
N ALA A 281 -20.03 19.64 6.28
CA ALA A 281 -20.41 18.79 5.15
C ALA A 281 -20.89 17.40 5.60
N ALA A 282 -20.12 16.76 6.49
CA ALA A 282 -20.47 15.48 7.07
C ALA A 282 -21.77 15.54 7.89
N GLN A 283 -21.93 16.56 8.76
CA GLN A 283 -23.16 16.77 9.53
C GLN A 283 -24.38 17.01 8.63
N LEU A 284 -24.23 17.78 7.54
CA LEU A 284 -25.30 18.04 6.58
C LEU A 284 -25.72 16.74 5.85
N ALA A 285 -24.77 15.96 5.35
CA ALA A 285 -25.04 14.68 4.69
C ALA A 285 -25.70 13.67 5.65
N LYS A 286 -25.20 13.57 6.90
CA LYS A 286 -25.79 12.70 7.94
C LYS A 286 -27.20 13.17 8.33
N LYS A 287 -27.47 14.48 8.32
CA LYS A 287 -28.83 15.01 8.50
C LYS A 287 -29.74 14.59 7.34
N CYS A 288 -29.31 14.73 6.09
CA CYS A 288 -30.08 14.29 4.92
C CYS A 288 -30.41 12.80 4.96
N VAL A 289 -29.44 11.94 5.32
CA VAL A 289 -29.68 10.51 5.57
C VAL A 289 -30.71 10.28 6.67
N THR A 290 -30.62 11.01 7.80
CA THR A 290 -31.55 10.87 8.92
C THR A 290 -32.98 11.30 8.56
N ASP A 291 -33.12 12.45 7.90
CA ASP A 291 -34.39 12.97 7.40
C ASP A 291 -35.02 12.00 6.38
N PHE A 292 -34.23 11.48 5.44
CA PHE A 292 -34.67 10.53 4.42
C PHE A 292 -35.16 9.22 5.01
N LEU A 293 -34.43 8.65 5.98
CA LEU A 293 -34.82 7.39 6.64
C LEU A 293 -36.08 7.55 7.50
N ALA A 294 -36.26 8.71 8.14
CA ALA A 294 -37.48 9.04 8.87
C ALA A 294 -38.69 9.23 7.93
N ALA A 295 -38.48 9.82 6.75
CA ALA A 295 -39.51 9.98 5.73
C ALA A 295 -39.83 8.68 4.96
N ASN A 296 -38.86 7.76 4.85
CA ASN A 296 -38.99 6.50 4.10
C ASN A 296 -38.67 5.26 4.97
N PRO A 297 -39.49 4.93 5.99
CA PRO A 297 -39.29 3.73 6.81
C PRO A 297 -39.25 2.45 5.96
N GLY A 298 -38.28 1.58 6.23
CA GLY A 298 -38.10 0.32 5.49
C GLY A 298 -37.30 0.43 4.20
N SER A 299 -36.82 1.62 3.81
CA SER A 299 -35.98 1.82 2.62
C SER A 299 -34.56 1.21 2.68
N GLY A 300 -34.20 0.57 3.79
CA GLY A 300 -32.85 0.04 4.10
C GLY A 300 -31.91 1.11 4.66
N PRO A 301 -30.75 0.75 5.24
CA PRO A 301 -29.78 1.72 5.74
C PRO A 301 -29.20 2.58 4.62
N ARG A 302 -28.65 3.75 4.99
CA ARG A 302 -27.96 4.68 4.11
C ARG A 302 -26.70 5.20 4.80
N PHE A 303 -25.65 5.44 4.02
CA PHE A 303 -24.32 5.73 4.53
C PHE A 303 -23.76 7.02 3.93
N VAL A 304 -22.96 7.74 4.70
CA VAL A 304 -22.23 8.93 4.26
C VAL A 304 -20.75 8.60 4.12
N ALA A 305 -20.23 8.76 2.91
CA ALA A 305 -18.81 8.64 2.60
C ALA A 305 -18.12 9.99 2.78
N GLY A 306 -17.15 10.06 3.69
CA GLY A 306 -16.22 11.18 3.78
C GLY A 306 -15.31 11.20 2.55
N ALA A 307 -15.66 12.02 1.57
CA ALA A 307 -14.97 12.11 0.28
C ALA A 307 -13.67 12.93 0.42
N ILE A 308 -12.57 12.31 -0.01
CA ILE A 308 -11.21 12.80 0.14
C ILE A 308 -10.57 12.79 -1.26
N GLY A 309 -10.60 13.95 -1.92
CA GLY A 309 -10.06 14.14 -3.26
C GLY A 309 -8.53 14.28 -3.28
N PRO A 310 -7.91 14.26 -4.48
CA PRO A 310 -6.47 14.09 -4.67
C PRO A 310 -5.61 15.35 -4.37
N THR A 311 -6.21 16.46 -3.95
CA THR A 311 -5.64 17.84 -3.90
C THR A 311 -5.29 18.42 -5.29
N ASN A 312 -4.87 19.70 -5.31
CA ASN A 312 -4.37 20.38 -6.52
C ASN A 312 -2.85 20.21 -6.78
N LYS A 313 -2.12 19.40 -5.99
CA LYS A 313 -0.66 19.17 -6.14
C LYS A 313 -0.34 17.72 -6.46
N THR A 314 0.82 17.47 -7.06
CA THR A 314 1.39 16.13 -7.31
C THR A 314 2.64 15.88 -6.47
N LEU A 315 2.77 14.66 -5.94
CA LEU A 315 3.97 14.16 -5.27
C LEU A 315 4.85 13.33 -6.22
N SER A 316 4.28 12.60 -7.18
CA SER A 316 5.08 11.78 -8.12
C SER A 316 5.54 12.55 -9.36
N VAL A 317 4.79 13.57 -9.79
CA VAL A 317 5.07 14.37 -11.01
C VAL A 317 5.65 15.74 -10.64
N SER A 318 6.67 16.21 -11.38
CA SER A 318 7.21 17.57 -11.23
C SER A 318 6.32 18.60 -11.94
N PRO A 319 6.01 19.75 -11.32
CA PRO A 319 5.39 20.89 -12.00
C PRO A 319 6.39 21.68 -12.88
N SER A 320 7.68 21.31 -12.91
CA SER A 320 8.71 21.93 -13.75
C SER A 320 9.28 20.96 -14.78
N VAL A 321 9.09 21.30 -16.06
CA VAL A 321 9.67 20.56 -17.20
C VAL A 321 11.20 20.64 -17.21
N GLU A 322 11.77 21.75 -16.73
CA GLU A 322 13.23 21.95 -16.68
C GLU A 322 13.90 21.27 -15.48
N ASN A 323 13.13 20.93 -14.43
CA ASN A 323 13.64 20.27 -13.23
C ASN A 323 12.74 19.09 -12.82
N PRO A 324 12.91 17.90 -13.42
CA PRO A 324 12.16 16.70 -13.05
C PRO A 324 12.37 16.23 -11.60
N ALA A 325 13.40 16.72 -10.88
CA ALA A 325 13.59 16.40 -9.46
C ALA A 325 12.70 17.24 -8.51
N PHE A 326 12.17 18.36 -8.98
CA PHE A 326 11.39 19.29 -8.17
C PHE A 326 9.98 18.76 -7.86
N ARG A 327 9.43 19.09 -6.69
CA ARG A 327 8.02 18.87 -6.33
C ARG A 327 7.50 20.15 -5.68
N GLY A 328 6.23 20.48 -5.94
CA GLY A 328 5.59 21.70 -5.43
C GLY A 328 5.07 21.60 -4.00
N ILE A 329 5.18 20.42 -3.38
CA ILE A 329 4.78 20.10 -2.00
C ILE A 329 5.57 18.85 -1.56
N THR A 330 5.68 18.61 -0.26
CA THR A 330 6.28 17.39 0.32
C THR A 330 5.23 16.35 0.73
N TYR A 331 5.66 15.10 0.89
CA TYR A 331 4.78 14.00 1.33
C TYR A 331 4.16 14.28 2.70
N ASP A 332 4.93 14.86 3.63
CA ASP A 332 4.50 15.11 5.01
C ASP A 332 3.44 16.22 5.08
N GLU A 333 3.57 17.30 4.30
CA GLU A 333 2.51 18.32 4.15
C GLU A 333 1.19 17.73 3.63
N VAL A 334 1.26 16.74 2.74
CA VAL A 334 0.08 16.04 2.21
C VAL A 334 -0.51 15.06 3.23
N VAL A 335 0.31 14.36 4.01
CA VAL A 335 -0.14 13.52 5.15
C VAL A 335 -0.88 14.37 6.19
N ASP A 336 -0.32 15.49 6.61
CA ASP A 336 -0.91 16.37 7.62
C ASP A 336 -2.24 16.99 7.12
N ALA A 337 -2.29 17.41 5.86
CA ALA A 337 -3.51 17.93 5.25
C ALA A 337 -4.64 16.89 5.20
N TYR A 338 -4.32 15.64 4.86
CA TYR A 338 -5.30 14.54 4.87
C TYR A 338 -5.70 14.12 6.28
N TYR A 339 -4.76 14.05 7.24
CA TYR A 339 -5.07 13.70 8.62
C TYR A 339 -6.10 14.67 9.22
N LYS A 340 -5.89 15.98 9.07
CA LYS A 340 -6.82 17.01 9.55
C LYS A 340 -8.19 16.92 8.86
N GLN A 341 -8.22 16.58 7.57
CA GLN A 341 -9.47 16.35 6.84
C GLN A 341 -10.25 15.16 7.42
N MET A 342 -9.59 14.01 7.58
CA MET A 342 -10.17 12.77 8.11
C MET A 342 -10.71 12.97 9.53
N GLU A 343 -9.96 13.69 10.36
CA GLU A 343 -10.35 14.03 11.73
C GLU A 343 -11.64 14.87 11.77
N ALA A 344 -11.73 15.94 10.98
CA ALA A 344 -12.92 16.79 10.92
C ALA A 344 -14.14 16.08 10.28
N LEU A 345 -13.93 15.21 9.28
CA LEU A 345 -14.98 14.36 8.70
C LEU A 345 -15.52 13.37 9.74
N TYR A 346 -14.65 12.69 10.49
CA TYR A 346 -15.05 11.73 11.53
C TYR A 346 -15.81 12.40 12.67
N GLU A 347 -15.36 13.57 13.13
CA GLU A 347 -16.08 14.39 14.13
C GLU A 347 -17.41 14.95 13.57
N GLY A 348 -17.58 15.00 12.26
CA GLY A 348 -18.85 15.28 11.60
C GLY A 348 -19.77 14.07 11.44
N GLY A 349 -19.30 12.86 11.80
CA GLY A 349 -20.09 11.64 11.87
C GLY A 349 -20.21 10.81 10.59
N VAL A 350 -19.24 10.90 9.66
CA VAL A 350 -19.22 10.03 8.45
C VAL A 350 -19.19 8.54 8.81
N ASP A 351 -19.79 7.72 7.95
CA ASP A 351 -19.91 6.27 8.16
C ASP A 351 -18.67 5.51 7.65
N LEU A 352 -17.99 6.07 6.65
CA LEU A 352 -16.81 5.50 6.00
C LEU A 352 -15.97 6.60 5.33
N PHE A 353 -14.71 6.31 4.99
CA PHE A 353 -13.87 7.19 4.18
C PHE A 353 -13.80 6.71 2.72
N LEU A 354 -13.73 7.66 1.79
CA LEU A 354 -13.56 7.42 0.36
C LEU A 354 -12.41 8.29 -0.17
N VAL A 355 -11.25 7.67 -0.43
CA VAL A 355 -10.11 8.34 -1.06
C VAL A 355 -10.21 8.14 -2.57
N GLU A 356 -10.43 9.21 -3.32
CA GLU A 356 -10.98 9.10 -4.68
C GLU A 356 -10.39 10.07 -5.72
N THR A 357 -10.79 9.87 -6.98
CA THR A 357 -10.22 10.54 -8.16
C THR A 357 -8.68 10.49 -8.19
N ILE A 358 -8.09 9.36 -7.76
CA ILE A 358 -6.64 9.24 -7.58
C ILE A 358 -5.95 9.22 -8.95
N PHE A 359 -5.40 10.37 -9.33
CA PHE A 359 -4.50 10.52 -10.48
C PHE A 359 -3.02 10.33 -10.12
N ASP A 360 -2.65 10.56 -8.86
CA ASP A 360 -1.29 10.40 -8.30
C ASP A 360 -1.31 9.37 -7.16
N THR A 361 -0.78 8.17 -7.41
CA THR A 361 -0.77 7.11 -6.39
C THR A 361 0.10 7.48 -5.18
N LEU A 362 1.05 8.40 -5.31
CA LEU A 362 1.84 8.85 -4.15
C LEU A 362 1.01 9.74 -3.21
N ASN A 363 0.08 10.54 -3.75
CA ASN A 363 -0.91 11.26 -2.93
C ASN A 363 -1.84 10.27 -2.20
N ALA A 364 -2.27 9.20 -2.87
CA ALA A 364 -3.07 8.16 -2.22
C ALA A 364 -2.30 7.40 -1.14
N LYS A 365 -0.99 7.14 -1.32
CA LYS A 365 -0.14 6.57 -0.26
C LYS A 365 0.00 7.53 0.93
N ALA A 366 0.07 8.84 0.70
CA ALA A 366 0.02 9.83 1.78
C ALA A 366 -1.34 9.83 2.51
N ALA A 367 -2.46 9.73 1.79
CA ALA A 367 -3.79 9.57 2.40
C ALA A 367 -3.92 8.26 3.20
N ILE A 368 -3.39 7.14 2.70
CA ILE A 368 -3.38 5.86 3.43
C ILE A 368 -2.51 5.95 4.70
N PHE A 369 -1.34 6.59 4.61
CA PHE A 369 -0.49 6.82 5.78
C PHE A 369 -1.20 7.69 6.84
N ALA A 370 -1.94 8.71 6.40
CA ALA A 370 -2.79 9.54 7.27
C ALA A 370 -3.95 8.72 7.91
N LEU A 371 -4.62 7.85 7.14
CA LEU A 371 -5.68 6.96 7.64
C LEU A 371 -5.15 6.00 8.71
N GLU A 372 -4.07 5.27 8.45
CA GLU A 372 -3.51 4.31 9.41
C GLU A 372 -2.92 5.01 10.66
N LYS A 373 -2.42 6.25 10.51
CA LYS A 373 -2.07 7.11 11.66
C LYS A 373 -3.33 7.50 12.46
N PHE A 374 -4.38 7.96 11.79
CA PHE A 374 -5.65 8.34 12.40
C PHE A 374 -6.31 7.17 13.15
N PHE A 375 -6.31 5.96 12.58
CA PHE A 375 -6.85 4.76 13.21
C PHE A 375 -6.08 4.38 14.49
N MET A 376 -4.76 4.52 14.47
CA MET A 376 -3.90 4.32 15.63
C MET A 376 -4.14 5.39 16.71
N ASP A 377 -4.14 6.67 16.33
CA ASP A 377 -4.24 7.80 17.25
C ASP A 377 -5.63 7.93 17.91
N ARG A 378 -6.71 7.58 17.19
CA ARG A 378 -8.09 7.59 17.70
C ARG A 378 -8.60 6.24 18.21
N GLY A 379 -7.85 5.15 18.02
CA GLY A 379 -8.22 3.81 18.50
C GLY A 379 -9.45 3.21 17.83
N VAL A 380 -9.68 3.50 16.54
CA VAL A 380 -10.86 3.07 15.77
C VAL A 380 -10.47 2.69 14.34
N ARG A 381 -11.22 1.81 13.68
CA ARG A 381 -11.09 1.55 12.23
C ARG A 381 -12.46 1.62 11.56
N VAL A 382 -12.69 2.67 10.78
CA VAL A 382 -13.89 2.77 9.91
C VAL A 382 -13.62 2.15 8.53
N PRO A 383 -14.65 1.77 7.76
CA PRO A 383 -14.47 1.27 6.41
C PRO A 383 -13.79 2.31 5.50
N VAL A 384 -12.93 1.83 4.60
CA VAL A 384 -12.21 2.65 3.62
C VAL A 384 -12.51 2.14 2.21
N LEU A 385 -12.90 3.05 1.33
CA LEU A 385 -13.01 2.85 -0.11
C LEU A 385 -11.88 3.62 -0.81
N ILE A 386 -11.33 3.06 -1.90
CA ILE A 386 -10.23 3.69 -2.66
C ILE A 386 -10.57 3.67 -4.16
N SER A 387 -10.61 4.84 -4.82
CA SER A 387 -10.96 4.96 -6.24
C SER A 387 -9.89 5.65 -7.09
N GLY A 388 -9.39 4.94 -8.11
CA GLY A 388 -8.39 5.45 -9.05
C GLY A 388 -8.99 6.10 -10.30
N THR A 389 -8.26 7.02 -10.92
CA THR A 389 -8.64 7.60 -12.22
C THR A 389 -7.63 7.22 -13.30
N ILE A 390 -8.10 6.45 -14.27
CA ILE A 390 -7.37 6.18 -15.52
C ILE A 390 -7.67 7.32 -16.50
N VAL A 391 -6.65 8.06 -16.91
CA VAL A 391 -6.84 9.35 -17.62
C VAL A 391 -7.14 9.22 -19.10
N ASP A 392 -6.78 8.11 -19.74
CA ASP A 392 -7.00 7.90 -21.17
C ASP A 392 -7.10 6.41 -21.56
N ASN A 393 -7.14 6.15 -22.87
CA ASN A 393 -7.27 4.80 -23.42
C ASN A 393 -5.99 3.92 -23.33
N SER A 394 -4.90 4.42 -22.72
CA SER A 394 -3.64 3.66 -22.50
C SER A 394 -3.65 2.77 -21.25
N GLY A 395 -4.58 2.99 -20.32
CA GLY A 395 -4.70 2.17 -19.10
C GLY A 395 -3.79 2.57 -17.96
N ARG A 396 -3.47 3.87 -17.85
CA ARG A 396 -2.62 4.41 -16.81
C ARG A 396 -3.26 5.60 -16.08
N THR A 397 -2.88 5.78 -14.82
CA THR A 397 -3.10 7.02 -14.05
C THR A 397 -2.32 8.18 -14.67
N LEU A 398 -2.57 9.42 -14.26
CA LEU A 398 -1.73 10.58 -14.66
C LEU A 398 -0.26 10.40 -14.26
N SER A 399 -0.05 9.75 -13.11
CA SER A 399 1.25 9.32 -12.59
C SER A 399 1.89 8.13 -13.33
N GLY A 400 1.21 7.57 -14.35
CA GLY A 400 1.75 6.55 -15.25
C GLY A 400 1.54 5.09 -14.81
N GLN A 401 0.89 4.85 -13.68
CA GLN A 401 0.70 3.50 -13.12
C GLN A 401 -0.45 2.74 -13.80
N THR A 402 -0.22 1.45 -14.07
CA THR A 402 -1.25 0.51 -14.53
C THR A 402 -2.18 0.05 -13.39
N ASN A 403 -3.39 -0.43 -13.70
CA ASN A 403 -4.40 -0.85 -12.70
C ASN A 403 -3.86 -1.81 -11.62
N GLU A 404 -3.08 -2.82 -12.00
CA GLU A 404 -2.54 -3.79 -11.05
C GLU A 404 -1.31 -3.23 -10.29
N ALA A 405 -0.52 -2.34 -10.89
CA ALA A 405 0.55 -1.63 -10.18
C ALA A 405 -0.01 -0.69 -9.10
N PHE A 406 -1.12 -0.01 -9.41
CA PHE A 406 -1.91 0.79 -8.47
C PHE A 406 -2.46 -0.07 -7.32
N TRP A 407 -3.11 -1.20 -7.62
CA TRP A 407 -3.58 -2.13 -6.60
C TRP A 407 -2.44 -2.67 -5.71
N ASN A 408 -1.30 -3.03 -6.29
CA ASN A 408 -0.10 -3.41 -5.54
C ASN A 408 0.42 -2.27 -4.64
N SER A 409 0.29 -1.00 -5.07
CA SER A 409 0.63 0.17 -4.24
C SER A 409 -0.35 0.40 -3.08
N VAL A 410 -1.67 0.24 -3.26
CA VAL A 410 -2.69 0.67 -2.26
C VAL A 410 -3.28 -0.45 -1.40
N SER A 411 -3.16 -1.72 -1.80
CA SER A 411 -3.75 -2.88 -1.12
C SER A 411 -3.37 -3.05 0.36
N HIS A 412 -2.24 -2.46 0.78
CA HIS A 412 -1.79 -2.47 2.18
C HIS A 412 -2.76 -1.76 3.15
N ALA A 413 -3.61 -0.85 2.66
CA ALA A 413 -4.66 -0.18 3.43
C ALA A 413 -5.83 -1.12 3.85
N LYS A 414 -5.83 -2.37 3.38
CA LYS A 414 -6.94 -3.33 3.54
C LYS A 414 -8.32 -2.70 3.22
N PRO A 415 -8.50 -1.99 2.09
CA PRO A 415 -9.73 -1.26 1.83
C PRO A 415 -10.90 -2.23 1.64
N MET A 416 -12.09 -1.85 2.12
CA MET A 416 -13.32 -2.63 1.95
C MET A 416 -13.68 -2.77 0.47
N ALA A 417 -13.44 -1.73 -0.33
CA ALA A 417 -13.52 -1.80 -1.78
C ALA A 417 -12.44 -0.96 -2.47
N VAL A 418 -12.04 -1.38 -3.67
CA VAL A 418 -11.20 -0.61 -4.58
C VAL A 418 -11.90 -0.44 -5.93
N GLY A 419 -11.76 0.71 -6.59
CA GLY A 419 -12.52 0.99 -7.80
C GLY A 419 -11.88 2.00 -8.74
N LEU A 420 -12.67 2.41 -9.73
CA LEU A 420 -12.32 3.48 -10.67
C LEU A 420 -13.44 4.50 -10.83
N ASN A 421 -13.06 5.76 -11.00
CA ASN A 421 -13.98 6.86 -11.26
C ASN A 421 -13.37 7.99 -12.10
N CYS A 422 -14.26 8.85 -12.59
CA CYS A 422 -13.94 10.02 -13.40
C CYS A 422 -13.21 9.70 -14.73
N ALA A 423 -12.82 10.76 -15.46
CA ALA A 423 -12.16 10.82 -16.77
C ALA A 423 -12.86 10.13 -17.96
N LEU A 424 -13.36 8.91 -17.80
CA LEU A 424 -13.86 8.05 -18.87
C LEU A 424 -15.36 7.77 -18.71
N GLY A 425 -16.03 7.49 -19.83
CA GLY A 425 -17.37 6.91 -19.85
C GLY A 425 -17.34 5.41 -19.53
N ALA A 426 -18.53 4.84 -19.30
CA ALA A 426 -18.71 3.43 -18.95
C ALA A 426 -18.07 2.48 -19.99
N THR A 427 -18.31 2.70 -21.29
CA THR A 427 -17.75 1.88 -22.38
C THR A 427 -16.23 1.77 -22.35
N ASP A 428 -15.51 2.89 -22.17
CA ASP A 428 -14.04 2.90 -22.11
C ASP A 428 -13.49 2.25 -20.83
N MET A 429 -14.23 2.39 -19.72
CA MET A 429 -13.80 1.94 -18.39
C MET A 429 -13.94 0.41 -18.19
N LEU A 430 -14.78 -0.26 -18.98
CA LEU A 430 -15.06 -1.71 -18.91
C LEU A 430 -13.80 -2.58 -18.81
N LYS A 431 -12.81 -2.36 -19.69
CA LYS A 431 -11.56 -3.15 -19.73
C LYS A 431 -10.68 -2.95 -18.48
N TYR A 432 -10.77 -1.80 -17.82
CA TYR A 432 -9.98 -1.48 -16.62
C TYR A 432 -10.61 -2.02 -15.34
N ILE A 433 -11.94 -1.97 -15.24
CA ILE A 433 -12.68 -2.63 -14.17
C ILE A 433 -12.56 -4.15 -14.27
N ALA A 434 -12.52 -4.72 -15.48
CA ALA A 434 -12.22 -6.15 -15.66
C ALA A 434 -10.82 -6.52 -15.12
N ASN A 435 -9.79 -5.72 -15.44
CA ASN A 435 -8.43 -5.93 -14.92
C ASN A 435 -8.36 -5.81 -13.38
N LEU A 436 -8.99 -4.78 -12.79
CA LEU A 436 -9.02 -4.57 -11.34
C LEU A 436 -9.83 -5.67 -10.63
N SER A 437 -10.95 -6.09 -11.20
CA SER A 437 -11.79 -7.20 -10.72
C SER A 437 -11.02 -8.52 -10.63
N ALA A 438 -10.08 -8.77 -11.54
CA ALA A 438 -9.26 -9.99 -11.55
C ALA A 438 -8.19 -10.05 -10.43
N CYS A 439 -7.70 -8.90 -9.93
CA CYS A 439 -6.61 -8.85 -8.94
C CYS A 439 -7.02 -8.33 -7.55
N ALA A 440 -8.13 -7.61 -7.43
CA ALA A 440 -8.62 -7.06 -6.16
C ALA A 440 -9.21 -8.13 -5.23
N GLY A 441 -8.63 -8.32 -4.04
CA GLY A 441 -9.12 -9.27 -3.03
C GLY A 441 -10.32 -8.79 -2.23
N CYS A 442 -10.70 -7.52 -2.35
CA CYS A 442 -11.85 -6.90 -1.70
C CYS A 442 -12.98 -6.64 -2.72
N TYR A 443 -14.00 -5.87 -2.34
CA TYR A 443 -15.09 -5.50 -3.24
C TYR A 443 -14.61 -4.52 -4.33
N VAL A 444 -15.32 -4.43 -5.46
CA VAL A 444 -14.98 -3.53 -6.57
C VAL A 444 -16.09 -2.52 -6.85
N LEU A 445 -15.74 -1.26 -7.06
CA LEU A 445 -16.69 -0.19 -7.37
C LEU A 445 -16.33 0.54 -8.68
N CYS A 446 -17.35 1.13 -9.32
CA CYS A 446 -17.20 1.83 -10.59
C CYS A 446 -18.18 3.01 -10.69
N TYR A 447 -17.68 4.24 -10.85
CA TYR A 447 -18.53 5.41 -11.07
C TYR A 447 -17.97 6.30 -12.19
N PRO A 448 -18.33 5.99 -13.46
CA PRO A 448 -17.80 6.68 -14.64
C PRO A 448 -18.51 8.03 -14.86
N ASN A 449 -17.98 8.84 -15.80
CA ASN A 449 -18.65 10.04 -16.27
C ASN A 449 -19.87 9.72 -17.14
N ALA A 450 -20.77 10.69 -17.29
CA ALA A 450 -21.89 10.66 -18.24
C ALA A 450 -21.41 10.88 -19.70
N GLY A 451 -20.52 10.01 -20.17
CA GLY A 451 -19.77 10.16 -21.41
C GLY A 451 -18.59 11.14 -21.29
N LEU A 452 -18.09 11.60 -22.43
CA LEU A 452 -17.08 12.67 -22.49
C LEU A 452 -17.76 14.05 -22.53
N PRO A 453 -17.16 15.10 -21.94
CA PRO A 453 -17.71 16.46 -21.98
C PRO A 453 -17.78 16.99 -23.42
N ASN A 454 -18.86 17.69 -23.73
CA ASN A 454 -19.07 18.37 -25.00
C ASN A 454 -18.24 19.67 -25.11
N ALA A 455 -18.29 20.32 -26.27
CA ALA A 455 -17.50 21.53 -26.56
C ALA A 455 -17.81 22.75 -25.66
N MET A 456 -18.87 22.69 -24.85
CA MET A 456 -19.23 23.71 -23.84
C MET A 456 -18.94 23.26 -22.40
N GLY A 457 -18.30 22.09 -22.20
CA GLY A 457 -18.02 21.50 -20.89
C GLY A 457 -19.22 20.79 -20.24
N GLY A 458 -20.36 20.70 -20.92
CA GLY A 458 -21.54 19.96 -20.45
C GLY A 458 -21.48 18.48 -20.80
N TYR A 459 -22.41 17.69 -20.27
CA TYR A 459 -22.54 16.26 -20.55
C TYR A 459 -23.94 15.97 -21.09
N ASP A 460 -24.02 15.28 -22.23
CA ASP A 460 -25.26 15.09 -22.97
C ASP A 460 -25.90 13.69 -22.79
N GLN A 461 -25.14 12.69 -22.31
CA GLN A 461 -25.63 11.32 -22.13
C GLN A 461 -26.76 11.25 -21.08
N LYS A 462 -27.79 10.45 -21.34
CA LYS A 462 -28.96 10.25 -20.47
C LYS A 462 -28.80 9.03 -19.56
N GLY A 463 -29.60 8.99 -18.50
CA GLY A 463 -29.56 7.90 -17.51
C GLY A 463 -29.78 6.52 -18.12
N GLU A 464 -30.74 6.38 -19.04
CA GLU A 464 -31.01 5.12 -19.75
C GLU A 464 -29.82 4.69 -20.64
N GLU A 465 -29.25 5.64 -21.40
CA GLU A 465 -28.08 5.41 -22.25
C GLU A 465 -26.86 4.96 -21.42
N MET A 466 -26.60 5.64 -20.31
CA MET A 466 -25.52 5.31 -19.38
C MET A 466 -25.75 3.96 -18.69
N ALA A 467 -27.00 3.61 -18.35
CA ALA A 467 -27.35 2.33 -17.77
C ALA A 467 -27.12 1.17 -18.75
N GLU A 468 -27.41 1.34 -20.04
CA GLU A 468 -27.09 0.33 -21.06
C GLU A 468 -25.58 0.18 -21.28
N GLU A 469 -24.80 1.27 -21.25
CA GLU A 469 -23.32 1.16 -21.25
C GLU A 469 -22.74 0.54 -19.97
N ILE A 470 -23.48 0.57 -18.85
CA ILE A 470 -23.09 -0.05 -17.57
C ILE A 470 -23.51 -1.52 -17.46
N ARG A 471 -24.50 -1.97 -18.23
CA ARG A 471 -24.98 -3.37 -18.26
C ARG A 471 -23.85 -4.42 -18.37
N PRO A 472 -22.81 -4.25 -19.21
CA PRO A 472 -21.72 -5.21 -19.32
C PRO A 472 -20.90 -5.43 -18.03
N PHE A 473 -20.78 -4.43 -17.14
CA PHE A 473 -20.13 -4.65 -15.83
C PHE A 473 -20.92 -5.62 -14.95
N CYS A 474 -22.25 -5.57 -15.04
CA CYS A 474 -23.16 -6.40 -14.26
C CYS A 474 -23.27 -7.81 -14.85
N GLU A 475 -23.41 -7.93 -16.17
CA GLU A 475 -23.46 -9.21 -16.89
C GLU A 475 -22.18 -10.03 -16.74
N ALA A 476 -21.01 -9.38 -16.73
CA ALA A 476 -19.73 -10.03 -16.48
C ALA A 476 -19.37 -10.16 -14.99
N GLY A 477 -20.25 -9.73 -14.07
CA GLY A 477 -20.07 -9.88 -12.62
C GLY A 477 -18.84 -9.15 -12.06
N LEU A 478 -18.54 -7.95 -12.56
CA LEU A 478 -17.28 -7.23 -12.29
C LEU A 478 -17.34 -6.22 -11.13
N VAL A 479 -18.53 -5.92 -10.61
CA VAL A 479 -18.76 -4.82 -9.63
C VAL A 479 -19.61 -5.25 -8.43
N ASN A 480 -19.40 -4.54 -7.33
CA ASN A 480 -20.11 -4.61 -6.06
C ASN A 480 -20.83 -3.28 -5.72
N ALA A 481 -20.32 -2.15 -6.21
CA ALA A 481 -21.05 -0.89 -6.22
C ALA A 481 -20.91 -0.14 -7.55
N ILE A 482 -21.93 0.66 -7.89
CA ILE A 482 -22.00 1.49 -9.09
C ILE A 482 -22.52 2.88 -8.71
N GLY A 483 -21.92 3.94 -9.25
CA GLY A 483 -22.41 5.32 -9.07
C GLY A 483 -22.18 6.17 -10.32
N GLY A 484 -22.14 7.48 -10.15
CA GLY A 484 -21.86 8.43 -11.23
C GLY A 484 -20.81 9.48 -10.87
N CYS A 485 -19.94 9.82 -11.81
CA CYS A 485 -19.05 10.97 -11.70
C CYS A 485 -19.53 12.12 -12.61
N CYS A 486 -18.63 12.92 -13.19
CA CYS A 486 -18.97 14.18 -13.85
C CYS A 486 -20.11 14.03 -14.89
N GLY A 487 -21.09 14.92 -14.79
CA GLY A 487 -22.25 14.98 -15.69
C GLY A 487 -23.44 14.12 -15.26
N THR A 488 -23.27 13.22 -14.29
CA THR A 488 -24.39 12.42 -13.75
C THR A 488 -25.26 13.22 -12.79
N GLY A 489 -26.53 12.80 -12.67
CA GLY A 489 -27.51 13.32 -11.73
C GLY A 489 -28.45 12.24 -11.20
N PRO A 490 -29.41 12.59 -10.34
CA PRO A 490 -30.43 11.67 -9.81
C PRO A 490 -31.12 10.84 -10.92
N GLU A 491 -31.32 11.46 -12.09
CA GLU A 491 -31.86 10.82 -13.29
C GLU A 491 -30.99 9.66 -13.84
N HIS A 492 -29.67 9.71 -13.65
CA HIS A 492 -28.75 8.61 -14.00
C HIS A 492 -28.74 7.53 -12.92
N ILE A 493 -28.65 7.91 -11.65
CA ILE A 493 -28.59 6.95 -10.52
C ILE A 493 -29.86 6.09 -10.48
N ALA A 494 -31.04 6.68 -10.69
CA ALA A 494 -32.30 5.94 -10.75
C ALA A 494 -32.34 4.92 -11.91
N ALA A 495 -31.85 5.29 -13.10
CA ALA A 495 -31.81 4.39 -14.27
C ALA A 495 -30.79 3.26 -14.09
N ILE A 496 -29.57 3.59 -13.60
CA ILE A 496 -28.53 2.62 -13.25
C ILE A 496 -29.06 1.63 -12.20
N LYS A 497 -29.74 2.12 -11.16
CA LYS A 497 -30.35 1.29 -10.12
C LYS A 497 -31.42 0.35 -10.67
N ALA A 498 -32.33 0.85 -11.51
CA ALA A 498 -33.38 0.05 -12.13
C ALA A 498 -32.81 -1.09 -13.01
N MET A 499 -31.71 -0.82 -13.71
CA MET A 499 -30.99 -1.82 -14.54
C MET A 499 -30.21 -2.82 -13.68
N ALA A 500 -29.33 -2.33 -12.80
CA ALA A 500 -28.35 -3.16 -12.09
C ALA A 500 -28.97 -4.02 -10.97
N SER A 501 -30.13 -3.64 -10.43
CA SER A 501 -30.81 -4.41 -9.37
C SER A 501 -31.28 -5.81 -9.81
N ALA A 502 -31.23 -6.12 -11.11
CA ALA A 502 -31.50 -7.46 -11.65
C ALA A 502 -30.31 -8.45 -11.55
N TYR A 503 -29.12 -7.98 -11.17
CA TYR A 503 -27.88 -8.77 -11.22
C TYR A 503 -27.29 -9.05 -9.82
N PRO A 504 -26.64 -10.22 -9.63
CA PRO A 504 -25.89 -10.49 -8.41
C PRO A 504 -24.60 -9.65 -8.35
N PRO A 505 -24.09 -9.33 -7.15
CA PRO A 505 -22.81 -8.66 -7.00
C PRO A 505 -21.64 -9.59 -7.36
N ARG A 506 -20.50 -8.99 -7.74
CA ARG A 506 -19.22 -9.68 -7.91
C ARG A 506 -18.85 -10.46 -6.65
N LYS A 507 -18.34 -11.68 -6.83
CA LYS A 507 -17.68 -12.44 -5.75
C LYS A 507 -16.17 -12.18 -5.80
N PRO A 508 -15.54 -11.66 -4.73
CA PRO A 508 -14.09 -11.48 -4.71
C PRO A 508 -13.35 -12.80 -4.95
N PRO A 509 -12.31 -12.82 -5.80
CA PRO A 509 -11.54 -14.03 -6.09
C PRO A 509 -10.60 -14.40 -4.92
N ALA A 510 -10.28 -15.69 -4.80
CA ALA A 510 -9.25 -16.15 -3.89
C ALA A 510 -7.87 -15.65 -4.35
N ILE A 511 -7.27 -14.73 -3.60
CA ILE A 511 -5.97 -14.14 -3.94
C ILE A 511 -4.84 -15.06 -3.51
N GLU A 512 -4.06 -15.52 -4.48
CA GLU A 512 -2.85 -16.32 -4.26
C GLU A 512 -1.85 -15.58 -3.35
N PRO A 513 -1.30 -16.20 -2.29
CA PRO A 513 -0.40 -15.54 -1.34
C PRO A 513 1.00 -15.38 -1.94
N LEU A 514 1.19 -14.29 -2.68
CA LEU A 514 2.42 -13.93 -3.36
C LEU A 514 2.99 -12.63 -2.79
N MET A 515 4.31 -12.45 -2.92
CA MET A 515 4.92 -11.12 -2.81
C MET A 515 4.47 -10.28 -4.01
N ARG A 516 3.89 -9.11 -3.73
CA ARG A 516 3.41 -8.17 -4.75
C ARG A 516 4.02 -6.81 -4.49
N ILE A 517 4.82 -6.34 -5.44
CA ILE A 517 5.44 -5.03 -5.42
C ILE A 517 5.17 -4.31 -6.77
N SER A 518 5.53 -3.04 -6.91
CA SER A 518 5.25 -2.29 -8.15
C SER A 518 6.18 -1.10 -8.38
N GLY A 519 6.43 -0.82 -9.66
CA GLY A 519 6.81 0.50 -10.15
C GLY A 519 5.57 1.17 -10.77
N LEU A 520 5.68 1.62 -12.03
CA LEU A 520 4.52 1.89 -12.90
C LEU A 520 3.81 0.61 -13.36
N GLU A 521 4.52 -0.53 -13.28
CA GLU A 521 4.04 -1.86 -13.65
C GLU A 521 4.14 -2.83 -12.45
N PRO A 522 3.28 -3.86 -12.39
CA PRO A 522 3.25 -4.80 -11.27
C PRO A 522 4.39 -5.82 -11.38
N LEU A 523 4.98 -6.19 -10.23
CA LEU A 523 5.84 -7.36 -10.12
C LEU A 523 5.24 -8.31 -9.07
N ASN A 524 4.47 -9.28 -9.57
CA ASN A 524 3.87 -10.35 -8.77
C ASN A 524 4.81 -11.56 -8.78
N TYR A 525 5.58 -11.74 -7.71
CA TYR A 525 6.59 -12.80 -7.65
C TYR A 525 5.96 -14.18 -7.44
N LYS A 526 6.00 -15.01 -8.49
CA LYS A 526 5.62 -16.43 -8.48
C LYS A 526 6.90 -17.29 -8.54
N PRO A 527 7.37 -17.87 -7.42
CA PRO A 527 8.55 -18.74 -7.41
C PRO A 527 8.28 -20.08 -8.11
N ASP A 528 9.19 -20.51 -8.98
CA ASP A 528 9.20 -21.88 -9.50
C ASP A 528 9.89 -22.78 -8.47
N ALA A 529 9.12 -23.43 -7.61
CA ALA A 529 9.64 -24.30 -6.55
C ALA A 529 10.43 -25.52 -7.07
N ALA A 530 10.31 -25.88 -8.35
CA ALA A 530 11.13 -26.92 -8.98
C ALA A 530 12.45 -26.37 -9.56
N ASN A 531 12.53 -25.07 -9.83
CA ASN A 531 13.75 -24.39 -10.30
C ASN A 531 13.74 -22.89 -9.97
N MET A 532 14.03 -22.54 -8.70
CA MET A 532 14.06 -21.14 -8.23
C MET A 532 14.96 -20.23 -9.08
N ARG A 533 16.03 -20.79 -9.66
CA ARG A 533 17.00 -20.05 -10.51
C ARG A 533 16.39 -19.52 -11.81
N ARG A 534 15.27 -20.09 -12.26
CA ARG A 534 14.46 -19.63 -13.41
C ARG A 534 13.64 -18.38 -13.09
N THR A 535 13.17 -18.24 -11.84
CA THR A 535 12.32 -17.13 -11.38
C THR A 535 13.04 -16.10 -10.52
N PHE A 536 14.31 -16.35 -10.18
CA PHE A 536 15.16 -15.48 -9.36
C PHE A 536 15.15 -14.01 -9.80
N LEU A 537 14.78 -13.11 -8.89
CA LEU A 537 14.75 -11.67 -9.16
C LEU A 537 16.13 -11.02 -9.01
N ASN A 538 16.52 -10.25 -10.02
CA ASN A 538 17.80 -9.58 -10.13
C ASN A 538 17.67 -8.13 -9.63
N ILE A 539 18.13 -7.86 -8.41
CA ILE A 539 18.13 -6.51 -7.84
C ILE A 539 19.43 -5.80 -8.26
N GLY A 540 19.35 -4.69 -8.99
CA GLY A 540 20.50 -4.06 -9.65
C GLY A 540 21.43 -3.27 -8.73
N GLU A 541 22.60 -3.84 -8.39
CA GLU A 541 23.59 -3.33 -7.41
C GLU A 541 24.28 -1.98 -7.73
N ARG A 542 24.19 -1.45 -8.96
CA ARG A 542 25.13 -0.41 -9.44
C ARG A 542 24.77 1.03 -9.08
N CYS A 543 23.59 1.28 -8.52
CA CYS A 543 23.13 2.60 -8.05
C CYS A 543 23.43 2.82 -6.56
N ASN A 544 24.59 2.33 -6.14
CA ASN A 544 25.01 2.26 -4.75
C ASN A 544 26.32 3.05 -4.56
N VAL A 545 26.31 4.10 -3.72
CA VAL A 545 27.48 5.00 -3.55
C VAL A 545 28.66 4.26 -2.89
N ALA A 546 28.43 3.31 -1.99
CA ALA A 546 29.50 2.52 -1.38
C ALA A 546 30.12 1.50 -2.37
N GLY A 547 29.28 0.81 -3.15
CA GLY A 547 29.70 -0.27 -4.05
C GLY A 547 30.21 0.16 -5.44
N SER A 548 29.69 1.26 -5.99
CA SER A 548 29.87 1.61 -7.42
C SER A 548 30.72 2.88 -7.61
N ILE A 549 32.00 2.70 -7.94
CA ILE A 549 32.96 3.81 -8.16
C ILE A 549 32.47 4.80 -9.23
N LEU A 550 31.73 4.34 -10.24
CA LEU A 550 31.17 5.21 -11.28
C LEU A 550 29.98 6.03 -10.76
N PHE A 551 29.11 5.42 -9.95
CA PHE A 551 27.95 6.08 -9.35
C PHE A 551 28.38 7.08 -8.26
N LYS A 552 29.30 6.69 -7.37
CA LYS A 552 29.91 7.56 -6.36
C LYS A 552 30.49 8.84 -6.98
N LYS A 553 31.23 8.71 -8.08
CA LYS A 553 31.77 9.87 -8.83
C LYS A 553 30.68 10.71 -9.48
N ALA A 554 29.56 10.12 -9.89
CA ALA A 554 28.43 10.87 -10.42
C ALA A 554 27.75 11.72 -9.33
N ILE A 555 27.36 11.08 -8.21
CA ILE A 555 26.68 11.74 -7.09
C ILE A 555 27.54 12.83 -6.44
N ILE A 556 28.81 12.55 -6.12
CA ILE A 556 29.72 13.55 -5.51
C ILE A 556 29.94 14.76 -6.43
N ASN A 557 29.99 14.56 -7.76
CA ASN A 557 30.13 15.64 -8.73
C ASN A 557 28.80 16.34 -9.07
N ASN A 558 27.68 15.94 -8.46
CA ASN A 558 26.31 16.35 -8.84
C ASN A 558 25.94 16.07 -10.32
N ASP A 559 26.60 15.09 -10.94
CA ASP A 559 26.37 14.58 -12.30
C ASP A 559 25.18 13.58 -12.26
N TYR A 560 24.00 14.11 -11.97
CA TYR A 560 22.77 13.32 -11.80
C TYR A 560 22.29 12.70 -13.12
N GLU A 561 22.53 13.32 -14.28
CA GLU A 561 22.23 12.74 -15.60
C GLU A 561 22.93 11.39 -15.78
N LYS A 562 24.21 11.32 -15.42
CA LYS A 562 24.96 10.07 -15.45
C LYS A 562 24.50 9.07 -14.40
N ALA A 563 24.11 9.51 -13.21
CA ALA A 563 23.53 8.65 -12.19
C ALA A 563 22.23 7.97 -12.69
N VAL A 564 21.35 8.73 -13.36
CA VAL A 564 20.14 8.23 -14.02
C VAL A 564 20.49 7.27 -15.16
N SER A 565 21.52 7.58 -15.97
CA SER A 565 21.97 6.69 -17.04
C SER A 565 22.48 5.32 -16.52
N ILE A 566 23.02 5.27 -15.30
CA ILE A 566 23.43 4.01 -14.65
C ILE A 566 22.20 3.19 -14.25
N ALA A 567 21.15 3.83 -13.69
CA ALA A 567 19.89 3.17 -13.35
C ALA A 567 19.22 2.57 -14.61
N LEU A 568 19.06 3.38 -15.66
CA LEU A 568 18.49 2.96 -16.95
C LEU A 568 19.23 1.76 -17.56
N GLN A 569 20.57 1.78 -17.55
CA GLN A 569 21.38 0.66 -18.02
C GLN A 569 21.12 -0.64 -17.26
N GLN A 570 20.85 -0.60 -15.95
CA GLN A 570 20.55 -1.82 -15.19
C GLN A 570 19.19 -2.40 -15.58
N VAL A 571 18.17 -1.55 -15.71
CA VAL A 571 16.82 -1.96 -16.14
C VAL A 571 16.86 -2.57 -17.55
N GLN A 572 17.57 -1.94 -18.48
CA GLN A 572 17.79 -2.46 -19.84
C GLN A 572 18.61 -3.77 -19.88
N GLN A 573 19.46 -4.01 -18.87
CA GLN A 573 20.25 -5.23 -18.73
C GLN A 573 19.49 -6.37 -18.04
N GLY A 574 18.25 -6.13 -17.58
CA GLY A 574 17.39 -7.13 -16.93
C GLY A 574 17.47 -7.14 -15.42
N ALA A 575 17.65 -5.96 -14.79
CA ALA A 575 17.33 -5.80 -13.37
C ALA A 575 15.80 -5.72 -13.20
N ASP A 576 15.25 -6.59 -12.35
CA ASP A 576 13.81 -6.68 -12.04
C ASP A 576 13.40 -5.66 -10.96
N VAL A 577 14.37 -5.19 -10.17
CA VAL A 577 14.28 -4.16 -9.12
C VAL A 577 15.60 -3.37 -9.12
N LEU A 578 15.61 -2.10 -8.73
CA LEU A 578 16.84 -1.32 -8.53
C LEU A 578 17.20 -1.13 -7.06
N ASP A 579 18.43 -1.48 -6.66
CA ASP A 579 19.00 -1.08 -5.36
C ASP A 579 19.50 0.37 -5.45
N ILE A 580 19.10 1.22 -4.51
CA ILE A 580 19.43 2.65 -4.48
C ILE A 580 20.03 2.98 -3.11
N ASN A 581 21.35 3.20 -3.05
CA ASN A 581 22.06 3.54 -1.80
C ASN A 581 22.79 4.88 -1.90
N MET A 582 22.54 5.75 -0.93
CA MET A 582 23.11 7.10 -0.81
C MET A 582 23.93 7.30 0.49
N ASP A 583 24.51 6.22 1.03
CA ASP A 583 25.36 6.28 2.22
C ASP A 583 26.81 6.61 1.87
N ASP A 584 27.21 7.86 2.13
CA ASP A 584 28.62 8.25 2.26
C ASP A 584 28.78 9.38 3.29
N GLY A 585 29.98 9.55 3.84
CA GLY A 585 30.28 10.64 4.78
C GLY A 585 30.45 12.02 4.12
N LEU A 586 30.51 12.08 2.78
CA LEU A 586 30.72 13.29 2.00
C LEU A 586 29.43 13.88 1.38
N ILE A 587 28.26 13.26 1.60
CA ILE A 587 26.99 13.68 1.00
C ILE A 587 25.86 13.77 2.03
N ASP A 588 24.93 14.71 1.81
CA ASP A 588 23.63 14.68 2.47
C ASP A 588 22.81 13.55 1.83
N GLY A 589 22.73 12.42 2.54
CA GLY A 589 22.03 11.23 2.06
C GLY A 589 20.51 11.42 1.95
N VAL A 590 19.89 12.30 2.74
CA VAL A 590 18.46 12.61 2.61
C VAL A 590 18.22 13.41 1.34
N ALA A 591 18.96 14.51 1.14
CA ALA A 591 18.80 15.33 -0.05
C ALA A 591 19.19 14.57 -1.34
N ALA A 592 20.21 13.71 -1.28
CA ALA A 592 20.63 12.86 -2.40
C ALA A 592 19.60 11.78 -2.74
N MET A 593 19.03 11.10 -1.73
CA MET A 593 17.98 10.10 -1.93
C MET A 593 16.73 10.72 -2.54
N THR A 594 16.17 11.75 -1.90
CA THR A 594 14.99 12.49 -2.38
C THR A 594 15.19 12.99 -3.82
N ARG A 595 16.33 13.64 -4.11
CA ARG A 595 16.61 14.15 -5.45
C ARG A 595 16.74 13.04 -6.49
N PHE A 596 17.40 11.93 -6.16
CA PHE A 596 17.62 10.86 -7.13
C PHE A 596 16.33 10.06 -7.38
N VAL A 597 15.56 9.71 -6.35
CA VAL A 597 14.29 8.99 -6.51
C VAL A 597 13.29 9.85 -7.29
N ASN A 598 13.17 11.15 -7.03
CA ASN A 598 12.31 12.04 -7.83
C ASN A 598 12.71 12.10 -9.32
N LEU A 599 13.99 11.94 -9.65
CA LEU A 599 14.45 11.81 -11.04
C LEU A 599 14.05 10.45 -11.63
N LEU A 600 14.26 9.34 -10.90
CA LEU A 600 13.92 8.00 -11.41
C LEU A 600 12.42 7.81 -11.60
N VAL A 601 11.59 8.37 -10.71
CA VAL A 601 10.11 8.37 -10.83
C VAL A 601 9.63 9.21 -12.04
N SER A 602 10.44 10.16 -12.50
CA SER A 602 10.14 10.98 -13.68
C SER A 602 10.55 10.33 -15.02
N ASP A 603 11.29 9.21 -14.98
CA ASP A 603 11.67 8.43 -16.17
C ASP A 603 10.76 7.19 -16.29
N PRO A 604 9.90 7.08 -17.32
CA PRO A 604 8.96 5.96 -17.45
C PRO A 604 9.61 4.59 -17.73
N GLU A 605 10.83 4.54 -18.27
CA GLU A 605 11.51 3.26 -18.53
C GLU A 605 12.16 2.72 -17.26
N ILE A 606 12.69 3.61 -16.41
CA ILE A 606 13.26 3.27 -15.10
C ILE A 606 12.16 2.97 -14.08
N SER A 607 11.21 3.89 -13.90
CA SER A 607 10.13 3.76 -12.90
C SER A 607 9.15 2.63 -13.19
N ARG A 608 9.22 2.01 -14.38
CA ARG A 608 8.55 0.74 -14.69
C ARG A 608 8.79 -0.33 -13.61
N VAL A 609 10.03 -0.48 -13.15
CA VAL A 609 10.39 -1.48 -12.14
C VAL A 609 10.28 -0.93 -10.71
N PRO A 610 10.05 -1.78 -9.69
CA PRO A 610 10.10 -1.37 -8.29
C PRO A 610 11.50 -0.92 -7.87
N PHE A 611 11.57 -0.11 -6.81
CA PHE A 611 12.83 0.28 -6.18
C PHE A 611 13.02 -0.40 -4.82
N MET A 612 14.25 -0.79 -4.54
CA MET A 612 14.78 -1.14 -3.23
C MET A 612 15.53 0.08 -2.69
N ILE A 613 15.00 0.71 -1.65
CA ILE A 613 15.60 1.90 -1.03
C ILE A 613 16.57 1.43 0.05
N ASP A 614 17.88 1.66 -0.15
CA ASP A 614 18.95 1.18 0.72
C ASP A 614 19.64 2.30 1.52
N SER A 615 19.66 2.14 2.85
CA SER A 615 20.54 2.91 3.74
C SER A 615 20.64 2.25 5.12
N SER A 616 21.81 2.37 5.75
CA SER A 616 22.05 2.06 7.16
C SER A 616 21.30 2.98 8.15
N LYS A 617 20.70 4.08 7.65
CA LYS A 617 20.00 5.11 8.42
C LYS A 617 18.53 5.18 8.00
N PHE A 618 17.63 4.79 8.90
CA PHE A 618 16.19 4.67 8.58
C PHE A 618 15.54 5.96 8.02
N HIS A 619 15.97 7.16 8.46
CA HIS A 619 15.44 8.42 7.93
C HIS A 619 15.80 8.69 6.44
N ILE A 620 16.86 8.08 5.91
CA ILE A 620 17.18 8.13 4.47
C ILE A 620 16.27 7.17 3.71
N VAL A 621 16.01 5.98 4.27
CA VAL A 621 15.05 5.01 3.71
C VAL A 621 13.66 5.65 3.62
N GLU A 622 13.20 6.28 4.69
CA GLU A 622 11.90 6.95 4.76
C GLU A 622 11.78 8.08 3.72
N ALA A 623 12.84 8.88 3.53
CA ALA A 623 12.88 9.90 2.48
C ALA A 623 12.71 9.30 1.05
N GLY A 624 13.32 8.15 0.77
CA GLY A 624 13.12 7.44 -0.50
C GLY A 624 11.72 6.84 -0.66
N LEU A 625 11.11 6.34 0.42
CA LEU A 625 9.71 5.85 0.42
C LEU A 625 8.72 6.99 0.13
N LYS A 626 8.92 8.16 0.76
CA LYS A 626 8.12 9.38 0.57
C LYS A 626 8.17 9.96 -0.84
N CYS A 627 9.15 9.54 -1.66
CA CYS A 627 9.27 9.92 -3.06
C CYS A 627 8.72 8.86 -4.06
N SER A 628 8.27 7.69 -3.58
CA SER A 628 8.02 6.53 -4.44
C SER A 628 6.55 6.12 -4.52
N GLN A 629 5.90 6.34 -5.68
CA GLN A 629 4.49 5.96 -5.92
C GLN A 629 4.23 4.44 -5.93
N GLY A 630 5.23 3.66 -6.30
CA GLY A 630 5.17 2.19 -6.31
C GLY A 630 5.18 1.57 -4.92
N LYS A 631 4.91 0.26 -4.84
CA LYS A 631 5.24 -0.53 -3.65
C LYS A 631 6.71 -0.94 -3.72
N CYS A 632 7.54 -0.27 -2.93
CA CYS A 632 8.98 -0.48 -2.84
C CYS A 632 9.36 -1.65 -1.93
N ILE A 633 10.67 -1.95 -1.91
CA ILE A 633 11.31 -2.73 -0.86
C ILE A 633 12.18 -1.79 -0.01
N VAL A 634 12.18 -1.97 1.31
CA VAL A 634 13.10 -1.33 2.26
C VAL A 634 14.33 -2.19 2.47
N ASN A 635 15.51 -1.61 2.34
CA ASN A 635 16.79 -2.20 2.71
C ASN A 635 17.47 -1.27 3.75
N SER A 636 17.60 -1.62 5.02
CA SER A 636 17.00 -2.78 5.72
C SER A 636 16.75 -2.42 7.20
N ILE A 637 15.95 -3.23 7.88
CA ILE A 637 15.76 -3.15 9.34
C ILE A 637 16.42 -4.35 10.04
N SER A 638 16.65 -4.25 11.35
CA SER A 638 17.31 -5.32 12.12
C SER A 638 17.07 -5.17 13.62
N LEU A 639 17.38 -6.20 14.40
CA LEU A 639 17.25 -6.21 15.86
C LEU A 639 18.48 -5.61 16.57
N LYS A 640 19.44 -5.03 15.82
CA LYS A 640 20.70 -4.45 16.35
C LYS A 640 20.49 -3.36 17.41
N GLU A 641 19.37 -2.63 17.34
CA GLU A 641 18.95 -1.55 18.24
C GLU A 641 17.88 -2.01 19.26
N GLY A 642 17.62 -3.32 19.34
CA GLY A 642 16.58 -3.91 20.18
C GLY A 642 15.21 -3.99 19.50
N GLU A 643 14.29 -4.69 20.19
CA GLU A 643 12.96 -5.04 19.67
C GLU A 643 12.05 -3.82 19.46
N GLU A 644 12.11 -2.83 20.35
CA GLU A 644 11.31 -1.59 20.25
C GLU A 644 11.65 -0.78 18.99
N ALA A 645 12.94 -0.61 18.70
CA ALA A 645 13.41 0.10 17.50
C ALA A 645 13.01 -0.65 16.22
N PHE A 646 13.09 -1.98 16.23
CA PHE A 646 12.67 -2.84 15.13
C PHE A 646 11.16 -2.76 14.87
N CYS A 647 10.32 -2.82 15.91
CA CYS A 647 8.86 -2.69 15.77
C CYS A 647 8.46 -1.32 15.23
N ARG A 648 8.97 -0.23 15.82
CA ARG A 648 8.70 1.14 15.37
C ARG A 648 9.09 1.36 13.90
N GLN A 649 10.24 0.82 13.47
CA GLN A 649 10.65 0.86 12.07
C GLN A 649 9.68 0.05 11.18
N ALA A 650 9.36 -1.19 11.57
CA ALA A 650 8.43 -2.04 10.82
C ALA A 650 7.02 -1.45 10.67
N GLU A 651 6.49 -0.76 11.69
CA GLU A 651 5.22 -0.04 11.65
C GLU A 651 5.21 1.13 10.65
N ILE A 652 6.33 1.84 10.51
CA ILE A 652 6.48 2.93 9.52
C ILE A 652 6.57 2.34 8.10
N VAL A 653 7.34 1.25 7.93
CA VAL A 653 7.42 0.53 6.64
C VAL A 653 6.05 -0.05 6.22
N LYS A 654 5.29 -0.61 7.17
CA LYS A 654 3.92 -1.09 6.98
C LYS A 654 2.96 0.04 6.58
N ARG A 655 3.04 1.22 7.22
CA ARG A 655 2.22 2.40 6.87
C ARG A 655 2.57 3.03 5.52
N HIS A 656 3.80 2.89 5.05
CA HIS A 656 4.17 3.23 3.66
C HIS A 656 3.82 2.12 2.63
N GLY A 657 3.32 0.97 3.09
CA GLY A 657 2.92 -0.16 2.26
C GLY A 657 4.07 -0.94 1.62
N ALA A 658 5.31 -0.74 2.07
CA ALA A 658 6.49 -1.33 1.43
C ALA A 658 6.79 -2.76 1.94
N ALA A 659 7.45 -3.57 1.11
CA ALA A 659 8.08 -4.81 1.54
C ALA A 659 9.39 -4.51 2.29
N VAL A 660 9.91 -5.46 3.06
CA VAL A 660 11.02 -5.21 3.99
C VAL A 660 12.11 -6.28 3.94
N VAL A 661 13.37 -5.86 3.77
CA VAL A 661 14.56 -6.68 4.06
C VAL A 661 14.90 -6.55 5.53
N VAL A 662 14.99 -7.69 6.19
CA VAL A 662 15.46 -7.85 7.56
C VAL A 662 16.83 -8.51 7.55
N MET A 663 17.85 -7.81 8.02
CA MET A 663 19.19 -8.39 8.19
C MET A 663 19.19 -9.36 9.37
N ALA A 664 19.90 -10.48 9.25
CA ALA A 664 20.22 -11.34 10.38
C ALA A 664 21.28 -10.68 11.30
N PHE A 665 20.89 -9.61 11.98
CA PHE A 665 21.70 -8.83 12.92
C PHE A 665 20.83 -8.51 14.14
N ASP A 666 21.27 -8.88 15.34
CA ASP A 666 20.60 -8.63 16.61
C ASP A 666 21.53 -7.96 17.63
N GLU A 667 21.10 -7.89 18.89
CA GLU A 667 21.84 -7.24 19.99
C GLU A 667 23.18 -7.94 20.30
N GLN A 668 23.43 -9.15 19.78
CA GLN A 668 24.71 -9.87 19.88
C GLN A 668 25.63 -9.64 18.66
N GLY A 669 25.13 -9.03 17.58
CA GLY A 669 25.89 -8.70 16.38
C GLY A 669 25.33 -9.32 15.08
N GLN A 670 26.19 -9.40 14.07
CA GLN A 670 25.86 -9.95 12.75
C GLN A 670 25.99 -11.47 12.73
N ALA A 671 24.96 -12.20 12.27
CA ALA A 671 24.98 -13.66 12.22
C ALA A 671 25.97 -14.22 11.19
N ALA A 672 27.07 -14.80 11.70
CA ALA A 672 28.12 -15.41 10.91
C ALA A 672 27.79 -16.85 10.48
N GLY A 673 27.52 -17.75 11.43
CA GLY A 673 27.25 -19.18 11.20
C GLY A 673 25.75 -19.54 11.11
N TYR A 674 25.45 -20.76 10.66
CA TYR A 674 24.08 -21.26 10.40
C TYR A 674 23.08 -21.02 11.53
N VAL A 675 23.45 -21.36 12.77
CA VAL A 675 22.54 -21.33 13.93
C VAL A 675 22.01 -19.92 14.20
N ASP A 676 22.87 -18.91 14.22
CA ASP A 676 22.46 -17.52 14.46
C ASP A 676 21.66 -16.93 13.30
N LYS A 677 21.98 -17.30 12.05
CA LYS A 677 21.20 -16.87 10.88
C LYS A 677 19.75 -17.32 11.02
N VAL A 678 19.53 -18.60 11.32
CA VAL A 678 18.18 -19.16 11.54
C VAL A 678 17.52 -18.53 12.77
N ARG A 679 18.23 -18.45 13.91
CA ARG A 679 17.74 -17.92 15.18
C ARG A 679 17.20 -16.49 15.06
N ILE A 680 17.97 -15.58 14.45
CA ILE A 680 17.59 -14.17 14.33
C ILE A 680 16.42 -13.99 13.37
N CYS A 681 16.45 -14.66 12.19
CA CYS A 681 15.34 -14.59 11.24
C CYS A 681 14.03 -15.14 11.83
N CYS A 682 14.08 -16.23 12.60
CA CYS A 682 12.89 -16.78 13.27
C CYS A 682 12.33 -15.85 14.36
N ARG A 683 13.19 -15.19 15.15
CA ARG A 683 12.76 -14.17 16.13
C ARG A 683 12.10 -12.98 15.41
N ALA A 684 12.78 -12.43 14.40
CA ALA A 684 12.27 -11.29 13.65
C ALA A 684 10.96 -11.58 12.92
N TYR A 685 10.82 -12.77 12.30
CA TYR A 685 9.55 -13.21 11.70
C TYR A 685 8.42 -13.25 12.73
N LYS A 686 8.68 -13.83 13.92
CA LYS A 686 7.68 -13.88 15.00
C LYS A 686 7.21 -12.49 15.41
N ILE A 687 8.12 -11.55 15.61
CA ILE A 687 7.81 -10.16 15.98
C ILE A 687 6.97 -9.48 14.89
N LEU A 688 7.39 -9.60 13.62
CA LEU A 688 6.70 -9.00 12.50
C LEU A 688 5.28 -9.55 12.32
N VAL A 689 5.09 -10.86 12.43
CA VAL A 689 3.79 -11.51 12.16
C VAL A 689 2.85 -11.48 13.37
N GLU A 690 3.36 -11.76 14.58
CA GLU A 690 2.52 -11.86 15.80
C GLU A 690 2.32 -10.52 16.53
N GLN A 691 3.27 -9.58 16.45
CA GLN A 691 3.14 -8.26 17.12
C GLN A 691 2.75 -7.17 16.12
N VAL A 692 3.56 -6.93 15.08
CA VAL A 692 3.36 -5.82 14.12
C VAL A 692 2.21 -6.12 13.14
N GLY A 693 1.83 -7.39 12.95
CA GLY A 693 0.84 -7.80 11.96
C GLY A 693 1.26 -7.45 10.53
N PHE A 694 2.54 -7.68 10.22
CA PHE A 694 3.15 -7.49 8.91
C PHE A 694 2.81 -8.67 7.99
N ASN A 695 2.57 -8.42 6.69
CA ASN A 695 2.26 -9.48 5.73
C ASN A 695 3.48 -10.41 5.53
N PRO A 696 3.39 -11.73 5.83
CA PRO A 696 4.52 -12.65 5.65
C PRO A 696 5.09 -12.68 4.23
N GLN A 697 4.28 -12.40 3.21
CA GLN A 697 4.71 -12.38 1.82
C GLN A 697 5.64 -11.21 1.47
N ASP A 698 5.57 -10.14 2.25
CA ASP A 698 6.35 -8.91 2.09
C ASP A 698 7.60 -8.89 2.98
N ILE A 699 7.86 -9.96 3.75
CA ILE A 699 9.07 -10.14 4.55
C ILE A 699 10.14 -10.84 3.71
N ILE A 700 11.33 -10.23 3.66
CA ILE A 700 12.54 -10.74 3.01
C ILE A 700 13.62 -10.80 4.09
N PHE A 701 14.36 -11.90 4.21
CA PHE A 701 15.55 -11.96 5.05
C PHE A 701 16.81 -11.86 4.19
N ASP A 702 17.81 -11.14 4.70
CA ASP A 702 19.22 -11.32 4.31
C ASP A 702 19.95 -12.05 5.47
N PRO A 703 20.23 -13.35 5.35
CA PRO A 703 21.03 -14.11 6.30
C PRO A 703 22.52 -13.69 6.39
N ASN A 704 22.91 -12.55 5.84
CA ASN A 704 24.27 -12.06 5.60
C ASN A 704 25.08 -12.97 4.67
N ILE A 705 25.20 -12.57 3.40
CA ILE A 705 26.27 -13.07 2.51
C ILE A 705 27.59 -12.42 2.95
N LEU A 706 28.46 -13.23 3.56
CA LEU A 706 29.78 -12.83 4.07
C LEU A 706 30.91 -13.31 3.16
N THR A 707 32.05 -12.64 3.22
CA THR A 707 33.23 -12.90 2.37
C THR A 707 33.95 -14.19 2.76
N ILE A 708 34.11 -15.11 1.80
CA ILE A 708 34.92 -16.34 1.94
C ILE A 708 36.31 -16.20 1.29
N GLY A 709 37.18 -17.19 1.43
CA GLY A 709 38.50 -17.19 0.81
C GLY A 709 39.46 -16.14 1.37
N THR A 710 39.26 -15.72 2.63
CA THR A 710 40.05 -14.67 3.30
C THR A 710 41.40 -15.15 3.85
N GLY A 711 41.59 -16.47 3.95
CA GLY A 711 42.71 -17.10 4.65
C GLY A 711 42.48 -17.29 6.16
N LEU A 712 41.30 -16.94 6.68
CA LEU A 712 40.90 -17.17 8.07
C LEU A 712 39.98 -18.41 8.16
N PRO A 713 40.34 -19.48 8.91
CA PRO A 713 39.55 -20.71 8.98
C PRO A 713 38.08 -20.49 9.38
N GLU A 714 37.83 -19.51 10.24
CA GLU A 714 36.50 -19.13 10.75
C GLU A 714 35.56 -18.67 9.62
N HIS A 715 36.12 -18.15 8.51
CA HIS A 715 35.37 -17.64 7.37
C HIS A 715 35.07 -18.70 6.30
N ASN A 716 35.77 -19.84 6.32
CA ASN A 716 35.70 -20.83 5.24
C ASN A 716 34.28 -21.39 5.03
N ASN A 717 33.46 -21.44 6.09
CA ASN A 717 32.16 -22.08 6.05
C ASN A 717 30.97 -21.14 5.75
N TYR A 718 31.17 -19.81 5.74
CA TYR A 718 30.06 -18.82 5.68
C TYR A 718 29.11 -19.01 4.48
N ALA A 719 29.61 -19.50 3.34
CA ALA A 719 28.79 -19.82 2.18
C ALA A 719 27.88 -21.03 2.43
N VAL A 720 28.43 -22.12 2.96
CA VAL A 720 27.68 -23.33 3.36
C VAL A 720 26.65 -22.99 4.42
N ASP A 721 27.03 -22.17 5.42
CA ASP A 721 26.12 -21.68 6.46
C ASP A 721 24.96 -20.83 5.90
N PHE A 722 25.21 -19.96 4.93
CA PHE A 722 24.15 -19.19 4.25
C PHE A 722 23.20 -20.10 3.48
N ILE A 723 23.73 -21.06 2.71
CA ILE A 723 22.93 -21.95 1.86
C ILE A 723 22.09 -22.91 2.71
N ARG A 724 22.63 -23.45 3.81
CA ARG A 724 21.86 -24.24 4.79
C ARG A 724 20.81 -23.39 5.50
N ALA A 725 21.17 -22.17 5.94
CA ALA A 725 20.23 -21.26 6.60
C ALA A 725 19.08 -20.83 5.67
N THR A 726 19.35 -20.62 4.39
CA THR A 726 18.33 -20.31 3.36
C THR A 726 17.23 -21.36 3.37
N ARG A 727 17.59 -22.64 3.26
CA ARG A 727 16.62 -23.75 3.25
C ARG A 727 15.80 -23.82 4.53
N GLU A 728 16.46 -23.66 5.68
CA GLU A 728 15.80 -23.77 6.99
C GLU A 728 14.89 -22.56 7.29
N ILE A 729 15.29 -21.34 6.94
CA ILE A 729 14.45 -20.15 7.08
C ILE A 729 13.24 -20.21 6.14
N LYS A 730 13.39 -20.71 4.89
CA LYS A 730 12.25 -20.94 3.98
C LYS A 730 11.24 -21.96 4.53
N ARG A 731 11.69 -22.89 5.39
CA ARG A 731 10.86 -23.90 6.05
C ARG A 731 10.21 -23.40 7.34
N LEU A 732 10.94 -22.63 8.14
CA LEU A 732 10.49 -22.12 9.44
C LEU A 732 9.66 -20.82 9.34
N CYS A 733 9.93 -19.96 8.35
CA CYS A 733 9.28 -18.65 8.18
C CYS A 733 8.36 -18.67 6.94
N PRO A 734 7.15 -19.27 7.00
CA PRO A 734 6.32 -19.51 5.83
C PRO A 734 5.92 -18.21 5.12
N GLY A 735 6.02 -18.21 3.79
CA GLY A 735 5.77 -17.04 2.95
C GLY A 735 6.92 -16.02 2.88
N ALA A 736 7.90 -16.06 3.79
CA ALA A 736 9.06 -15.16 3.70
C ALA A 736 9.94 -15.47 2.48
N LYS A 737 10.72 -14.47 2.05
CA LYS A 737 11.69 -14.57 0.96
C LYS A 737 13.13 -14.49 1.49
N ILE A 738 14.09 -14.97 0.72
CA ILE A 738 15.53 -14.83 1.00
C ILE A 738 16.19 -13.99 -0.10
N SER A 739 16.99 -13.01 0.33
CA SER A 739 17.85 -12.15 -0.49
C SER A 739 19.29 -12.16 0.02
N GLY A 740 20.17 -11.41 -0.65
CA GLY A 740 21.47 -11.06 -0.11
C GLY A 740 22.37 -10.30 -1.10
N GLY A 741 23.38 -9.61 -0.57
CA GLY A 741 24.44 -8.96 -1.35
C GLY A 741 25.41 -9.95 -1.99
N VAL A 742 25.08 -10.51 -3.15
CA VAL A 742 25.84 -11.61 -3.78
C VAL A 742 27.30 -11.23 -4.05
N SER A 743 27.55 -9.99 -4.47
CA SER A 743 28.90 -9.48 -4.73
C SER A 743 29.86 -9.51 -3.52
N ASN A 744 29.33 -9.65 -2.28
CA ASN A 744 30.13 -9.76 -1.06
C ASN A 744 30.94 -11.07 -0.98
N ILE A 745 30.39 -12.17 -1.51
CA ILE A 745 30.96 -13.53 -1.34
C ILE A 745 32.43 -13.61 -1.77
N ALA A 746 32.79 -12.88 -2.84
CA ALA A 746 34.07 -12.96 -3.51
C ALA A 746 34.95 -11.69 -3.33
N PHE A 747 34.75 -10.89 -2.28
CA PHE A 747 35.56 -9.69 -2.05
C PHE A 747 37.07 -9.97 -1.85
N SER A 748 37.46 -11.17 -1.38
CA SER A 748 38.86 -11.59 -1.31
C SER A 748 39.57 -11.62 -2.66
N PHE A 749 38.83 -11.79 -3.76
CA PHE A 749 39.36 -11.94 -5.12
C PHE A 749 39.22 -10.65 -5.97
N ARG A 750 39.04 -9.48 -5.32
CA ARG A 750 38.99 -8.16 -5.97
C ARG A 750 40.20 -7.95 -6.89
N GLY A 751 39.93 -7.73 -8.18
CA GLY A 751 40.94 -7.58 -9.23
C GLY A 751 41.00 -8.74 -10.22
N ASN A 752 40.52 -9.94 -9.86
CA ASN A 752 40.35 -11.07 -10.78
C ASN A 752 38.85 -11.32 -11.05
N GLU A 753 38.34 -10.72 -12.13
CA GLU A 753 36.92 -10.72 -12.45
C GLU A 753 36.43 -12.10 -12.93
N ALA A 754 37.30 -12.92 -13.54
CA ALA A 754 36.95 -14.29 -13.90
C ALA A 754 36.61 -15.12 -12.66
N VAL A 755 37.47 -15.07 -11.64
CA VAL A 755 37.27 -15.78 -10.37
C VAL A 755 36.03 -15.26 -9.64
N ARG A 756 35.88 -13.93 -9.51
CA ARG A 756 34.71 -13.33 -8.84
C ARG A 756 33.38 -13.72 -9.50
N ARG A 757 33.28 -13.59 -10.83
CA ARG A 757 32.05 -13.90 -11.58
C ARG A 757 31.71 -15.40 -11.52
N ALA A 758 32.72 -16.28 -11.50
CA ALA A 758 32.52 -17.70 -11.25
C ALA A 758 31.98 -17.99 -9.83
N PHE A 759 32.52 -17.33 -8.79
CA PHE A 759 31.97 -17.43 -7.42
C PHE A 759 30.52 -16.95 -7.35
N HIS A 760 30.18 -15.82 -7.96
CA HIS A 760 28.80 -15.31 -7.99
C HIS A 760 27.85 -16.33 -8.66
N SER A 761 28.28 -16.94 -9.76
CA SER A 761 27.51 -17.95 -10.50
C SER A 761 27.31 -19.25 -9.71
N ALA A 762 28.38 -19.80 -9.13
CA ALA A 762 28.34 -21.02 -8.33
C ALA A 762 27.54 -20.83 -7.03
N PHE A 763 27.71 -19.69 -6.35
CA PHE A 763 26.88 -19.34 -5.19
C PHE A 763 25.40 -19.27 -5.56
N LEU A 764 25.04 -18.56 -6.65
CA LEU A 764 23.64 -18.45 -7.08
C LEU A 764 23.03 -19.79 -7.48
N HIS A 765 23.80 -20.70 -8.11
CA HIS A 765 23.32 -22.05 -8.42
C HIS A 765 22.89 -22.79 -7.15
N HIS A 766 23.80 -22.91 -6.17
CA HIS A 766 23.55 -23.66 -4.93
C HIS A 766 22.55 -22.96 -3.99
N ALA A 767 22.58 -21.63 -3.89
CA ALA A 767 21.65 -20.86 -3.06
C ALA A 767 20.22 -20.86 -3.63
N CYS A 768 20.03 -20.75 -4.95
CA CYS A 768 18.70 -20.91 -5.57
C CYS A 768 18.17 -22.33 -5.34
N ALA A 769 19.01 -23.37 -5.49
CA ALA A 769 18.62 -24.76 -5.21
C ALA A 769 18.25 -25.00 -3.73
N ALA A 770 18.72 -24.16 -2.80
CA ALA A 770 18.29 -24.16 -1.40
C ALA A 770 17.06 -23.31 -1.10
N GLY A 771 16.55 -22.51 -2.05
CA GLY A 771 15.33 -21.71 -1.91
C GLY A 771 15.51 -20.19 -1.94
N MET A 772 16.67 -19.66 -2.35
CA MET A 772 16.89 -18.21 -2.50
C MET A 772 16.00 -17.60 -3.58
N ASP A 773 15.25 -16.55 -3.26
CA ASP A 773 14.20 -15.99 -4.12
C ASP A 773 14.70 -14.87 -5.04
N MET A 774 15.66 -14.08 -4.57
CA MET A 774 16.18 -12.86 -5.19
C MET A 774 17.59 -12.55 -4.69
N GLY A 775 18.27 -11.54 -5.24
CA GLY A 775 19.53 -11.04 -4.66
C GLY A 775 20.04 -9.77 -5.31
N ILE A 776 20.90 -9.06 -4.60
CA ILE A 776 21.55 -7.82 -5.07
C ILE A 776 22.77 -8.21 -5.90
N VAL A 777 22.71 -7.91 -7.20
CA VAL A 777 23.54 -8.48 -8.26
C VAL A 777 23.81 -7.49 -9.39
N ASN A 778 24.86 -7.78 -10.17
CA ASN A 778 25.01 -7.27 -11.52
C ASN A 778 24.19 -8.12 -12.51
N ALA A 779 22.95 -7.70 -12.81
CA ALA A 779 22.00 -8.47 -13.64
C ALA A 779 22.58 -8.93 -15.00
N ALA A 780 23.42 -8.10 -15.64
CA ALA A 780 24.10 -8.48 -16.89
C ALA A 780 25.02 -9.69 -16.72
N GLN A 781 25.79 -9.75 -15.63
CA GLN A 781 26.68 -10.88 -15.33
C GLN A 781 25.89 -12.16 -15.02
N VAL A 782 24.79 -12.05 -14.27
CA VAL A 782 23.90 -13.19 -13.93
C VAL A 782 23.28 -13.84 -15.18
N LYS A 783 23.19 -13.10 -16.29
CA LYS A 783 22.73 -13.58 -17.61
C LYS A 783 23.86 -14.09 -18.51
N GLU A 784 25.06 -13.52 -18.43
CA GLU A 784 26.24 -14.00 -19.17
C GLU A 784 26.82 -15.30 -18.60
N ASP A 785 27.05 -15.33 -17.28
CA ASP A 785 27.91 -16.30 -16.59
C ASP A 785 27.13 -17.47 -16.00
N VAL A 786 26.21 -18.06 -16.78
CA VAL A 786 25.37 -19.17 -16.30
C VAL A 786 26.25 -20.38 -15.91
N TYR A 787 25.97 -21.00 -14.77
CA TYR A 787 26.81 -22.03 -14.11
C TYR A 787 27.30 -23.15 -15.04
N GLU A 788 26.42 -23.65 -15.90
CA GLU A 788 26.73 -24.75 -16.83
C GLU A 788 27.79 -24.35 -17.86
N LYS A 789 27.94 -23.04 -18.14
CA LYS A 789 28.91 -22.45 -19.07
C LYS A 789 30.22 -22.03 -18.41
N VAL A 790 30.31 -21.98 -17.07
CA VAL A 790 31.57 -21.68 -16.37
C VAL A 790 32.59 -22.76 -16.69
N ASP A 791 33.84 -22.37 -16.94
CA ASP A 791 34.95 -23.28 -17.19
C ASP A 791 35.09 -24.31 -16.06
N LYS A 792 35.32 -25.58 -16.42
CA LYS A 792 35.22 -26.71 -15.46
C LYS A 792 36.44 -26.85 -14.56
N GLU A 793 37.60 -26.31 -14.95
CA GLU A 793 38.78 -26.28 -14.09
C GLU A 793 38.65 -25.13 -13.09
N LEU A 794 38.27 -23.93 -13.54
CA LEU A 794 37.95 -22.81 -12.65
C LEU A 794 36.83 -23.16 -11.66
N LEU A 795 35.79 -23.84 -12.12
CA LEU A 795 34.66 -24.25 -11.27
C LEU A 795 35.08 -25.22 -10.16
N GLU A 796 36.05 -26.11 -10.39
CA GLU A 796 36.53 -27.02 -9.35
C GLU A 796 37.21 -26.26 -8.20
N TYR A 797 38.05 -25.26 -8.49
CA TYR A 797 38.69 -24.42 -7.46
C TYR A 797 37.69 -23.47 -6.76
N VAL A 798 36.72 -22.96 -7.51
CA VAL A 798 35.64 -22.12 -6.96
C VAL A 798 34.76 -22.92 -6.00
N GLU A 799 34.35 -24.13 -6.38
CA GLU A 799 33.55 -24.99 -5.49
C GLU A 799 34.35 -25.57 -4.32
N ASP A 800 35.68 -25.77 -4.46
CA ASP A 800 36.54 -26.14 -3.33
C ASP A 800 36.46 -25.12 -2.19
N VAL A 801 36.46 -23.82 -2.52
CA VAL A 801 36.34 -22.73 -1.53
C VAL A 801 34.88 -22.52 -1.13
N LEU A 802 33.96 -22.45 -2.09
CA LEU A 802 32.54 -22.16 -1.85
C LEU A 802 31.85 -23.20 -0.95
N LEU A 803 32.25 -24.46 -1.08
CA LEU A 803 31.65 -25.59 -0.36
C LEU A 803 32.62 -26.21 0.65
N ASN A 804 33.69 -25.48 1.01
CA ASN A 804 34.66 -25.84 2.06
C ASN A 804 35.19 -27.29 1.90
N ARG A 805 35.52 -27.70 0.67
CA ARG A 805 35.78 -29.12 0.33
C ARG A 805 37.15 -29.65 0.76
N CYS A 806 38.08 -28.78 1.16
CA CYS A 806 39.42 -29.12 1.65
C CYS A 806 40.04 -27.94 2.42
N GLU A 807 40.89 -28.21 3.41
CA GLU A 807 41.47 -27.20 4.30
C GLU A 807 42.24 -26.09 3.56
N ASN A 808 42.99 -26.45 2.52
CA ASN A 808 43.80 -25.52 1.71
C ASN A 808 43.09 -24.99 0.45
N ALA A 809 41.75 -25.01 0.41
CA ALA A 809 40.98 -24.54 -0.74
C ALA A 809 41.34 -23.09 -1.15
N THR A 810 41.48 -22.19 -0.17
CA THR A 810 41.83 -20.78 -0.40
C THR A 810 43.20 -20.63 -1.07
N GLU A 811 44.21 -21.37 -0.59
CA GLU A 811 45.56 -21.34 -1.16
C GLU A 811 45.55 -21.85 -2.61
N ARG A 812 44.89 -22.98 -2.85
CA ARG A 812 44.70 -23.58 -4.19
C ARG A 812 44.02 -22.62 -5.17
N MET A 813 42.98 -21.92 -4.72
CA MET A 813 42.26 -20.92 -5.52
C MET A 813 43.15 -19.71 -5.85
N LEU A 814 43.99 -19.25 -4.90
CA LEU A 814 44.95 -18.16 -5.15
C LEU A 814 46.08 -18.58 -6.10
N GLU A 815 46.63 -19.78 -5.93
CA GLU A 815 47.62 -20.36 -6.86
C GLU A 815 47.07 -20.48 -8.29
N PHE A 816 45.82 -20.97 -8.45
CA PHE A 816 45.17 -21.06 -9.76
C PHE A 816 44.85 -19.67 -10.34
N ALA A 817 44.28 -18.76 -9.53
CA ALA A 817 43.93 -17.41 -9.94
C ALA A 817 45.13 -16.60 -10.47
N ALA A 818 46.32 -16.83 -9.91
CA ALA A 818 47.56 -16.22 -10.36
C ALA A 818 48.02 -16.69 -11.77
N THR A 819 47.42 -17.75 -12.32
CA THR A 819 47.68 -18.22 -13.69
C THR A 819 46.74 -17.59 -14.74
N LEU A 820 45.69 -16.88 -14.32
CA LEU A 820 44.65 -16.35 -15.20
C LEU A 820 44.88 -14.88 -15.58
N GLU A 821 44.49 -14.51 -16.79
CA GLU A 821 44.33 -13.10 -17.20
C GLU A 821 43.20 -12.47 -16.37
N PRO A 822 43.46 -11.48 -15.49
CA PRO A 822 42.48 -11.05 -14.49
C PRO A 822 41.18 -10.45 -15.05
N LYS A 823 41.13 -10.12 -16.35
CA LYS A 823 39.95 -9.57 -17.04
C LYS A 823 39.24 -10.55 -17.99
N CYS A 824 39.63 -11.82 -18.04
CA CYS A 824 38.90 -12.81 -18.86
C CYS A 824 37.50 -13.13 -18.28
N LYS A 825 36.66 -13.84 -19.05
CA LYS A 825 35.31 -14.25 -18.58
C LYS A 825 35.39 -15.63 -17.92
N PRO A 826 34.55 -15.93 -16.90
CA PRO A 826 34.51 -17.26 -16.28
C PRO A 826 34.08 -18.37 -17.26
N THR A 827 33.41 -18.01 -18.36
CA THR A 827 32.95 -18.90 -19.44
C THR A 827 33.96 -19.07 -20.58
N ASN A 828 35.09 -18.36 -20.53
CA ASN A 828 36.19 -18.46 -21.50
C ASN A 828 37.48 -17.96 -20.84
N VAL A 829 38.03 -18.80 -19.96
CA VAL A 829 39.22 -18.46 -19.17
C VAL A 829 40.46 -18.37 -20.06
N GLN A 830 41.27 -17.34 -19.84
CA GLN A 830 42.54 -17.15 -20.54
C GLN A 830 43.66 -17.26 -19.52
N ARG A 831 44.66 -18.10 -19.80
CA ARG A 831 45.86 -18.21 -18.96
C ARG A 831 46.91 -17.21 -19.41
N LEU A 832 47.66 -16.66 -18.46
CA LEU A 832 48.88 -15.89 -18.73
C LEU A 832 49.94 -16.80 -19.36
N ASN A 833 50.79 -16.24 -20.23
CA ASN A 833 51.87 -16.96 -20.91
C ASN A 833 53.01 -17.34 -19.94
N MET A 834 52.77 -18.34 -19.10
CA MET A 834 53.78 -18.92 -18.21
C MET A 834 54.68 -19.91 -18.97
N GLN A 835 55.92 -20.04 -18.51
CA GLN A 835 56.86 -21.06 -19.01
C GLN A 835 56.34 -22.49 -18.72
N PRO A 836 56.79 -23.54 -19.44
CA PRO A 836 56.26 -24.91 -19.32
C PRO A 836 56.41 -25.58 -17.93
N ALA A 837 57.06 -24.92 -16.97
CA ALA A 837 57.01 -25.24 -15.55
C ALA A 837 56.22 -24.16 -14.79
N GLY A 838 54.92 -24.04 -15.09
CA GLY A 838 53.98 -23.22 -14.32
C GLY A 838 53.86 -23.71 -12.86
N PRO A 839 53.25 -22.90 -11.96
CA PRO A 839 53.13 -23.26 -10.56
C PRO A 839 52.41 -24.62 -10.41
N LYS A 840 53.06 -25.55 -9.70
CA LYS A 840 52.43 -26.82 -9.31
C LYS A 840 51.44 -26.54 -8.20
N ILE A 841 50.18 -26.35 -8.57
CA ILE A 841 49.07 -26.12 -7.64
C ILE A 841 49.04 -27.25 -6.60
N THR A 842 48.95 -26.87 -5.34
CA THR A 842 49.06 -27.76 -4.20
C THR A 842 47.87 -28.73 -4.16
N PRO A 843 48.07 -30.05 -3.93
CA PRO A 843 46.96 -30.99 -3.80
C PRO A 843 45.99 -30.63 -2.67
N ARG A 844 44.74 -31.13 -2.72
CA ARG A 844 43.77 -30.97 -1.61
C ARG A 844 44.33 -31.58 -0.32
N VAL A 845 44.42 -30.77 0.74
CA VAL A 845 44.70 -31.22 2.11
C VAL A 845 43.38 -31.53 2.81
N ASN A 846 43.31 -32.70 3.46
CA ASN A 846 42.13 -33.20 4.18
C ASN A 846 40.79 -32.94 3.44
N PRO A 847 40.64 -33.46 2.20
CA PRO A 847 39.40 -33.29 1.44
C PRO A 847 38.21 -33.99 2.11
N ILE A 848 37.02 -33.41 1.96
CA ILE A 848 35.77 -34.03 2.45
C ILE A 848 35.58 -35.45 1.86
N PRO A 849 34.96 -36.38 2.61
CA PRO A 849 34.75 -37.75 2.14
C PRO A 849 33.98 -37.80 0.81
N LYS A 850 34.40 -38.68 -0.11
CA LYS A 850 33.72 -38.82 -1.40
C LYS A 850 32.26 -39.26 -1.20
N GLY A 851 31.32 -38.42 -1.62
CA GLY A 851 29.87 -38.64 -1.46
C GLY A 851 29.26 -37.93 -0.25
N PHE A 852 30.06 -37.21 0.55
CA PHE A 852 29.54 -36.24 1.51
C PHE A 852 29.09 -34.98 0.77
N ASP A 853 27.84 -34.56 1.00
CA ASP A 853 27.31 -33.28 0.52
C ASP A 853 27.27 -32.27 1.69
N PRO A 854 28.11 -31.21 1.68
CA PRO A 854 28.10 -30.19 2.73
C PRO A 854 26.83 -29.32 2.71
N LEU A 855 26.00 -29.41 1.67
CA LEU A 855 24.72 -28.71 1.55
C LEU A 855 23.52 -29.58 1.91
N ALA A 856 23.71 -30.83 2.34
CA ALA A 856 22.62 -31.72 2.72
C ALA A 856 21.72 -31.09 3.81
N PRO A 857 20.39 -31.37 3.80
CA PRO A 857 19.54 -31.04 4.94
C PRO A 857 19.89 -31.92 6.14
N ASP A 858 19.72 -31.38 7.34
CA ASP A 858 19.90 -32.14 8.58
C ASP A 858 18.84 -33.25 8.68
N HIS A 859 19.21 -34.44 9.16
CA HIS A 859 18.30 -35.60 9.17
C HIS A 859 17.08 -35.41 10.08
N ASP A 860 17.29 -34.83 11.27
CA ASP A 860 16.26 -34.59 12.28
C ASP A 860 15.90 -33.10 12.33
N LEU A 861 15.02 -32.67 11.42
CA LEU A 861 14.56 -31.27 11.35
C LEU A 861 13.57 -30.95 12.49
N PRO A 862 13.71 -29.82 13.21
CA PRO A 862 12.76 -29.42 14.25
C PRO A 862 11.37 -29.10 13.65
N PRO A 863 10.27 -29.27 14.41
CA PRO A 863 8.93 -28.97 13.91
C PRO A 863 8.79 -27.50 13.48
N ILE A 864 7.96 -27.24 12.45
CA ILE A 864 7.66 -25.87 12.01
C ILE A 864 6.83 -25.17 13.10
N PRO A 865 7.22 -23.99 13.60
CA PRO A 865 6.44 -23.26 14.60
C PRO A 865 5.07 -22.84 14.06
N ALA A 866 4.04 -22.99 14.89
CA ALA A 866 2.74 -22.38 14.64
C ALA A 866 2.80 -20.91 15.08
N TYR A 867 2.79 -20.00 14.11
CA TYR A 867 2.72 -18.56 14.36
C TYR A 867 1.28 -18.09 14.48
N LYS A 868 1.03 -17.13 15.38
CA LYS A 868 -0.26 -16.46 15.48
C LYS A 868 -0.37 -15.36 14.41
N VAL A 869 -1.57 -15.18 13.87
CA VAL A 869 -1.90 -13.93 13.17
C VAL A 869 -2.05 -12.85 14.24
N CYS A 870 -1.51 -11.65 14.02
CA CYS A 870 -1.84 -10.49 14.84
C CYS A 870 -3.28 -10.05 14.55
N ASP A 871 -4.17 -10.31 15.49
CA ASP A 871 -5.53 -9.75 15.51
C ASP A 871 -5.45 -8.24 15.87
N GLU A 872 -6.15 -7.38 15.13
CA GLU A 872 -6.05 -5.93 15.34
C GLU A 872 -6.65 -5.54 16.71
N PRO A 873 -5.92 -4.78 17.56
CA PRO A 873 -6.07 -4.87 19.01
C PRO A 873 -7.19 -3.99 19.61
N LEU A 874 -8.36 -3.97 18.98
CA LEU A 874 -9.58 -3.38 19.57
C LEU A 874 -10.11 -4.29 20.67
N LYS A 875 -9.43 -4.24 21.82
CA LYS A 875 -9.69 -5.09 22.98
C LYS A 875 -10.99 -4.67 23.68
N GLU A 876 -12.03 -5.48 23.51
CA GLU A 876 -13.33 -5.30 24.18
C GLU A 876 -13.15 -5.12 25.69
N SER A 877 -13.88 -4.16 26.26
CA SER A 877 -13.88 -3.94 27.71
C SER A 877 -14.80 -4.97 28.40
N ALA A 878 -14.54 -5.28 29.67
CA ALA A 878 -15.39 -6.20 30.44
C ALA A 878 -16.84 -5.71 30.66
N VAL A 879 -17.16 -4.48 30.23
CA VAL A 879 -18.51 -3.90 30.25
C VAL A 879 -19.24 -4.14 28.91
N PHE A 880 -18.53 -4.51 27.85
CA PHE A 880 -19.08 -4.70 26.51
C PHE A 880 -20.15 -5.81 26.47
N ASP A 881 -19.83 -7.01 26.94
CA ASP A 881 -20.80 -8.13 27.08
C ASP A 881 -22.05 -7.73 27.90
N GLN A 882 -21.87 -6.92 28.95
CA GLN A 882 -22.95 -6.50 29.83
C GLN A 882 -23.86 -5.47 29.13
N LEU A 883 -23.30 -4.50 28.42
CA LEU A 883 -24.06 -3.51 27.66
C LEU A 883 -24.73 -4.13 26.44
N ASP A 884 -24.03 -4.95 25.66
CA ASP A 884 -24.58 -5.68 24.51
C ASP A 884 -25.77 -6.56 24.94
N LYS A 885 -25.62 -7.34 26.02
CA LYS A 885 -26.75 -8.07 26.62
C LYS A 885 -27.92 -7.13 26.97
N LEU A 886 -27.65 -6.02 27.66
CA LEU A 886 -28.69 -5.09 28.11
C LEU A 886 -29.41 -4.39 26.94
N PHE A 887 -28.69 -3.99 25.88
CA PHE A 887 -29.25 -3.44 24.65
C PHE A 887 -30.12 -4.44 23.88
N ARG A 888 -29.81 -5.74 23.93
CA ARG A 888 -30.69 -6.81 23.40
C ARG A 888 -31.95 -6.98 24.25
N GLU A 889 -31.85 -6.80 25.57
CA GLU A 889 -32.97 -7.03 26.49
C GLU A 889 -33.97 -5.85 26.52
N ARG A 890 -33.51 -4.59 26.36
CA ARG A 890 -34.37 -3.39 26.38
C ARG A 890 -33.67 -2.12 25.88
N ILE A 891 -34.47 -1.07 25.65
CA ILE A 891 -33.96 0.31 25.57
C ILE A 891 -33.29 0.64 26.90
N LEU A 892 -32.08 1.19 26.83
CA LEU A 892 -31.33 1.69 27.99
C LEU A 892 -31.49 3.20 28.11
N PHE A 893 -31.64 3.66 29.34
CA PHE A 893 -31.76 5.08 29.66
C PHE A 893 -30.40 5.61 30.12
N ILE A 894 -29.82 6.52 29.34
CA ILE A 894 -28.74 7.40 29.79
C ILE A 894 -29.36 8.44 30.73
N ASP A 895 -28.59 8.95 31.68
CA ASP A 895 -29.06 9.96 32.61
C ASP A 895 -29.30 11.35 31.97
N GLY A 896 -29.88 12.26 32.75
CA GLY A 896 -30.32 13.58 32.26
C GLY A 896 -29.34 14.70 32.60
N ALA A 897 -29.50 15.85 31.94
CA ALA A 897 -28.68 17.06 32.09
C ALA A 897 -28.16 17.34 33.53
N MET A 898 -26.92 16.93 33.79
CA MET A 898 -26.23 17.02 35.08
C MET A 898 -26.25 18.44 35.67
N GLY A 899 -25.86 19.44 34.87
CA GLY A 899 -25.84 20.85 35.29
C GLY A 899 -27.20 21.37 35.79
N THR A 900 -28.32 20.88 35.25
CA THR A 900 -29.68 21.23 35.70
C THR A 900 -30.01 20.61 37.06
N GLN A 901 -29.40 19.47 37.41
CA GLN A 901 -29.52 18.89 38.75
C GLN A 901 -28.62 19.62 39.76
N VAL A 902 -27.36 19.92 39.39
CA VAL A 902 -26.42 20.70 40.22
C VAL A 902 -27.03 22.04 40.66
N GLN A 903 -27.72 22.75 39.74
CA GLN A 903 -28.43 24.00 40.06
C GLN A 903 -29.47 23.87 41.19
N LYS A 904 -30.08 22.70 41.39
CA LYS A 904 -31.08 22.47 42.47
C LYS A 904 -30.46 22.55 43.86
N TYR A 905 -29.18 22.19 43.99
CA TYR A 905 -28.43 22.25 45.25
C TYR A 905 -28.05 23.68 45.65
N LYS A 906 -28.17 24.66 44.73
CA LYS A 906 -27.89 26.08 44.97
C LYS A 906 -26.51 26.33 45.59
N LEU A 907 -25.51 25.62 45.06
CA LEU A 907 -24.13 25.70 45.51
C LEU A 907 -23.57 27.14 45.39
N GLN A 908 -22.72 27.51 46.34
CA GLN A 908 -22.05 28.81 46.40
C GLN A 908 -20.59 28.68 45.99
N GLU A 909 -19.90 29.81 45.87
CA GLU A 909 -18.51 29.87 45.36
C GLU A 909 -17.56 29.01 46.22
N GLU A 910 -17.83 28.91 47.51
CA GLU A 910 -17.13 28.08 48.47
C GLU A 910 -17.24 26.57 48.15
N ASP A 911 -18.36 26.11 47.57
CA ASP A 911 -18.57 24.73 47.15
C ASP A 911 -17.77 24.39 45.87
N PHE A 912 -17.71 25.31 44.91
CA PHE A 912 -16.90 25.16 43.70
C PHE A 912 -15.40 25.26 44.01
N ARG A 913 -15.01 25.87 45.13
CA ARG A 913 -13.62 25.89 45.62
C ARG A 913 -13.23 24.65 46.42
N GLY A 914 -14.10 24.22 47.34
CA GLY A 914 -13.75 23.28 48.39
C GLY A 914 -12.49 23.70 49.16
N GLU A 915 -11.81 22.75 49.80
CA GLU A 915 -10.50 23.02 50.43
C GLU A 915 -9.40 23.24 49.38
N ARG A 916 -9.48 22.56 48.22
CA ARG A 916 -8.43 22.51 47.20
C ARG A 916 -8.16 23.86 46.54
N TYR A 917 -9.22 24.63 46.25
CA TYR A 917 -9.13 25.93 45.56
C TYR A 917 -9.57 27.11 46.45
N ALA A 918 -9.58 26.91 47.78
CA ALA A 918 -9.93 27.92 48.80
C ALA A 918 -9.10 29.22 48.75
N LYS A 919 -7.99 29.25 48.00
CA LYS A 919 -7.10 30.40 47.81
C LYS A 919 -6.92 30.83 46.34
N HIS A 920 -7.68 30.24 45.42
CA HIS A 920 -7.56 30.53 43.98
C HIS A 920 -7.97 31.98 43.64
N SER A 921 -7.37 32.59 42.63
CA SER A 921 -7.58 34.00 42.26
C SER A 921 -8.94 34.29 41.61
N HIS A 922 -9.45 33.36 40.79
CA HIS A 922 -10.66 33.56 39.99
C HIS A 922 -11.90 32.87 40.58
N GLU A 923 -13.09 33.35 40.20
CA GLU A 923 -14.38 32.76 40.55
C GLU A 923 -14.54 31.39 39.89
N LEU A 924 -14.95 30.36 40.63
CA LEU A 924 -15.11 28.99 40.10
C LEU A 924 -16.59 28.60 39.91
N LYS A 925 -17.51 29.40 40.43
CA LYS A 925 -18.96 29.19 40.30
C LYS A 925 -19.41 29.04 38.85
N GLY A 926 -20.00 27.89 38.54
CA GLY A 926 -20.44 27.52 37.20
C GLY A 926 -19.55 26.49 36.50
N ASN A 927 -18.30 26.32 36.96
CA ASN A 927 -17.44 25.20 36.57
C ASN A 927 -17.94 23.91 37.22
N ASN A 928 -19.02 23.32 36.70
CA ASN A 928 -19.65 22.15 37.30
C ASN A 928 -18.68 20.96 37.43
N ASP A 929 -17.72 20.86 36.52
CA ASP A 929 -16.71 19.81 36.43
C ASP A 929 -15.81 19.74 37.68
N VAL A 930 -15.45 20.89 38.26
CA VAL A 930 -14.63 20.95 39.48
C VAL A 930 -15.32 20.29 40.68
N LEU A 931 -16.66 20.19 40.66
CA LEU A 931 -17.47 19.57 41.72
C LEU A 931 -17.23 18.06 41.84
N VAL A 932 -16.69 17.38 40.82
CA VAL A 932 -16.21 15.98 40.97
C VAL A 932 -15.12 15.88 42.03
N ILE A 933 -14.35 16.96 42.23
CA ILE A 933 -13.24 17.03 43.17
C ILE A 933 -13.67 17.73 44.47
N THR A 934 -14.49 18.78 44.41
CA THR A 934 -14.82 19.62 45.58
C THR A 934 -16.13 19.25 46.27
N ARG A 935 -17.12 18.70 45.54
CA ARG A 935 -18.41 18.20 46.05
C ARG A 935 -18.79 16.83 45.44
N PRO A 936 -17.92 15.80 45.52
CA PRO A 936 -18.22 14.46 45.02
C PRO A 936 -19.46 13.84 45.69
N ASP A 937 -19.84 14.32 46.87
CA ASP A 937 -21.07 13.96 47.57
C ASP A 937 -22.34 14.42 46.83
N VAL A 938 -22.29 15.58 46.16
CA VAL A 938 -23.41 16.12 45.36
C VAL A 938 -23.49 15.39 44.02
N ILE A 939 -22.36 15.24 43.32
CA ILE A 939 -22.32 14.54 42.03
C ILE A 939 -22.74 13.07 42.22
N GLY A 940 -22.25 12.40 43.27
CA GLY A 940 -22.66 11.05 43.63
C GLY A 940 -24.16 10.94 43.95
N GLN A 941 -24.74 11.90 44.67
CA GLN A 941 -26.20 11.94 44.90
C GLN A 941 -27.00 12.12 43.61
N ILE A 942 -26.51 12.91 42.65
CA ILE A 942 -27.19 13.11 41.37
C ILE A 942 -27.15 11.83 40.52
N HIS A 943 -25.98 11.19 40.39
CA HIS A 943 -25.86 9.89 39.71
C HIS A 943 -26.76 8.83 40.35
N MET A 944 -26.74 8.71 41.68
CA MET A 944 -27.62 7.78 42.40
C MET A 944 -29.10 8.08 42.17
N ALA A 945 -29.53 9.34 42.19
CA ALA A 945 -30.90 9.72 41.91
C ALA A 945 -31.35 9.39 40.48
N TYR A 946 -30.43 9.37 39.50
CA TYR A 946 -30.73 8.91 38.15
C TYR A 946 -30.79 7.38 38.04
N LEU A 947 -29.85 6.65 38.66
CA LEU A 947 -29.92 5.19 38.74
C LEU A 947 -31.21 4.71 39.45
N GLU A 948 -31.61 5.37 40.55
CA GLU A 948 -32.88 5.14 41.25
C GLU A 948 -34.12 5.51 40.41
N ALA A 949 -33.99 6.47 39.48
CA ALA A 949 -35.02 6.81 38.51
C ALA A 949 -35.07 5.85 37.30
N GLY A 950 -34.17 4.86 37.22
CA GLY A 950 -34.12 3.87 36.15
C GLY A 950 -33.13 4.16 35.03
N ALA A 951 -32.15 5.04 35.24
CA ALA A 951 -31.00 5.15 34.35
C ALA A 951 -30.10 3.90 34.45
N ASP A 952 -29.59 3.47 33.31
CA ASP A 952 -28.71 2.30 33.14
C ASP A 952 -27.24 2.70 32.94
N ILE A 953 -27.05 3.92 32.42
CA ILE A 953 -25.77 4.53 32.12
C ILE A 953 -25.82 5.93 32.75
N ILE A 954 -24.74 6.30 33.45
CA ILE A 954 -24.53 7.64 33.99
C ILE A 954 -23.32 8.27 33.31
N GLU A 955 -23.47 9.48 32.79
CA GLU A 955 -22.37 10.26 32.23
C GLU A 955 -21.42 10.74 33.35
N THR A 956 -20.13 10.88 33.05
CA THR A 956 -19.21 11.54 33.98
C THR A 956 -19.42 13.05 33.92
N ASN A 957 -19.52 13.72 35.07
CA ASN A 957 -19.60 15.18 35.20
C ASN A 957 -18.25 15.84 34.85
N THR A 958 -17.85 15.75 33.58
CA THR A 958 -16.54 16.16 33.02
C THR A 958 -16.70 16.79 31.61
N PHE A 959 -17.88 17.33 31.32
CA PHE A 959 -18.29 17.91 30.02
C PHE A 959 -17.36 19.04 29.54
N ASN A 960 -16.83 19.85 30.46
CA ASN A 960 -15.83 20.91 30.23
C ASN A 960 -14.49 20.57 30.91
N GLY A 961 -14.15 19.29 31.09
CA GLY A 961 -12.93 18.84 31.77
C GLY A 961 -11.61 19.07 31.00
N THR A 962 -11.60 19.91 29.96
CA THR A 962 -10.44 20.13 29.08
C THR A 962 -9.59 21.31 29.53
N CYS A 963 -8.28 21.31 29.26
CA CYS A 963 -7.40 22.44 29.60
C CYS A 963 -7.86 23.77 28.97
N ILE A 964 -8.54 23.73 27.81
CA ILE A 964 -9.09 24.92 27.15
C ILE A 964 -10.28 25.46 27.94
N SER A 965 -11.26 24.61 28.27
CA SER A 965 -12.45 25.05 29.02
C SER A 965 -12.14 25.41 30.48
N GLN A 966 -11.09 24.82 31.05
CA GLN A 966 -10.60 25.16 32.39
C GLN A 966 -9.73 26.44 32.39
N ALA A 967 -9.34 26.96 31.22
CA ALA A 967 -8.61 28.23 31.11
C ALA A 967 -9.46 29.44 31.51
N ASP A 968 -10.76 29.42 31.20
CA ASP A 968 -11.73 30.46 31.59
C ASP A 968 -11.84 30.64 33.12
N TYR A 969 -11.38 29.64 33.88
CA TYR A 969 -11.37 29.59 35.34
C TYR A 969 -9.96 29.72 35.96
N GLU A 970 -8.93 29.98 35.16
CA GLU A 970 -7.50 29.91 35.55
C GLU A 970 -7.08 28.57 36.22
N LEU A 971 -7.64 27.43 35.79
CA LEU A 971 -7.31 26.10 36.34
C LEU A 971 -6.38 25.27 35.42
N GLN A 972 -5.46 25.96 34.73
CA GLN A 972 -4.44 25.38 33.82
C GLN A 972 -3.23 24.80 34.56
#